data_AF-A0C124-F1
#
_entry.id   AF-A0C124-F1
#
_cell.length_a   1.000
_cell.length_b   1.000
_cell.length_c   1.000
_cell.angle_alpha   90.00
_cell.angle_beta   90.00
_cell.angle_gamma   90.00
#
_symmetry.space_group_name_H-M   'P 1'
#
loop_
_entity.id
_entity.type
_entity.pdbx_description
1 polymer ?
#
loop_
_entity_poly.entity_id
_entity_poly.type
_entity_poly.pdbx_seq_one_letter_code
_entity_poly.pdbx_strand_id
1 'polypeptide(L)'
;MDDMNNYDEFGNYIGPEIDSEEEDNALRMTKNMQQQIECTYLINKLQSFLMKTNNTIQMHNKQEDAQPITQPMIAPLKSKEFDIQETQIPQTTFDYEFLCRISKNPALVRNVAIVGGLHHGKTSMMDVFVKQTHLKQFSLQKDIRYTDTRQDEQQRLISIKAIPMSLLLPNSKDKSYLINLYDTPGHVNFMDEVCCALRASDAMLLIIDVIEGVMMTTEMLIKAAVKEKMPIVVVINKIDRLIIELKLPPSDAYLKIKNILDEVNIIISDNGGNQIISPLNHNVVFGSGLFQFVFTIQSFARRYNNFLNPEQFTRLLWGDIYYDNKEKKFVRKMSPYATQRTFVEFILEPIYKLFGQVVSKDKEQLEPFLLSQGISLKKSEFKMDTRPLLKLVCSIYFGNTSSLVDVLVEQVPNSQEGSKKKMELYYQGDKSKQSYIQAAQGSHKGPLCINVVKLYSRPDCMSFDALGRVVSGTIKKGQNVKLLGEKYNIDDEEDMAIRNIKNIYIYQGRYRVEVNKVPAGNWVLIEGIDQFISKSATITEDSQQMDILRPIQHNILATMKIAIEPLVPSELPKMLEGLRKVTKSYPILTTKVEESGEHILLGTGELYLDCVMHDLRKMYSEIEIKVSDPSVRFCETVIETSSKTCYADTPNKKNRIKALATPLDKGLTPQDKGLAERIENEEIDLSWPKNKLTDYFKSNFNLGYNLEQICKTGPNVFIDDTLPSETNKQLLTEVKDYMIQGFQWATREGPLCDEPIRNVKFKIIEANIANEPIYRGGGQIIPTTRRVCYSSFLMATPKIMEPMLLTEIMCFQDCIPAIHNVLLRRRGHILSEQAKPGTPFSVVRAHIPTIDHFGFETDLRVHTSGQAFCLSVFDHWSLLPGDPLDKTIVLKPLEPAPSNHLAREFMIKTRRRKGLNEDVSILKFFDDQFLIDSLKQDKDYQQYI
;
A
#
# COMPACT_ATOMS: atom_id res chain seq x y z
N MET A 1 61.26 57.70 64.78
CA MET A 1 60.08 58.36 65.38
C MET A 1 59.58 59.32 64.32
N ASP A 2 58.27 59.28 64.07
CA ASP A 2 57.48 60.10 63.13
C ASP A 2 57.31 59.61 61.68
N ASP A 3 56.89 58.35 61.48
CA ASP A 3 56.41 57.87 60.16
C ASP A 3 55.29 56.80 60.24
N MET A 4 54.53 56.77 61.34
CA MET A 4 53.41 55.81 61.55
C MET A 4 52.01 56.41 61.38
N ASN A 5 51.88 57.66 60.89
CA ASN A 5 50.58 58.34 60.75
C ASN A 5 49.97 58.33 59.33
N ASN A 6 50.62 57.74 58.32
CA ASN A 6 50.14 57.71 56.92
C ASN A 6 49.65 56.33 56.46
N TYR A 7 49.38 55.42 57.40
CA TYR A 7 48.88 54.07 57.12
C TYR A 7 47.71 53.75 58.05
N ASP A 8 46.67 53.11 57.54
CA ASP A 8 45.52 52.68 58.34
C ASP A 8 45.82 51.41 59.16
N GLU A 9 44.90 51.01 60.04
CA GLU A 9 45.05 49.79 60.89
C GLU A 9 45.15 48.48 60.08
N PHE A 10 44.96 48.52 58.76
CA PHE A 10 45.12 47.40 57.84
C PHE A 10 46.39 47.50 56.98
N GLY A 11 47.23 48.53 57.19
CA GLY A 11 48.50 48.71 56.50
C GLY A 11 48.39 49.30 55.10
N ASN A 12 47.26 49.93 54.75
CA ASN A 12 47.12 50.65 53.49
C ASN A 12 47.67 52.07 53.61
N TYR A 13 48.46 52.48 52.62
CA TYR A 13 49.02 53.83 52.55
C TYR A 13 47.90 54.84 52.24
N ILE A 14 47.67 55.78 53.14
CA ILE A 14 46.60 56.78 53.02
C ILE A 14 47.09 58.03 52.24
N GLY A 15 48.41 58.19 52.05
CA GLY A 15 48.99 59.36 51.38
C GLY A 15 48.80 60.68 52.15
N PRO A 16 49.50 61.76 51.78
CA PRO A 16 49.28 63.07 52.40
C PRO A 16 47.94 63.66 51.92
N GLU A 17 47.22 64.36 52.81
CA GLU A 17 46.04 65.14 52.42
C GLU A 17 46.47 66.25 51.45
N ILE A 18 46.02 66.15 50.19
CA ILE A 18 46.22 67.16 49.15
C ILE A 18 44.95 68.01 49.06
N ASP A 19 45.10 69.33 48.98
CA ASP A 19 43.98 70.27 48.84
C ASP A 19 43.11 69.93 47.63
N SER A 20 41.79 69.89 47.84
CA SER A 20 40.77 69.38 46.90
C SER A 20 40.69 70.15 45.57
N GLU A 21 41.34 71.30 45.44
CA GLU A 21 41.39 72.06 44.18
C GLU A 21 42.46 71.57 43.20
N GLU A 22 43.51 70.87 43.66
CA GLU A 22 44.55 70.32 42.78
C GLU A 22 44.17 68.96 42.18
N GLU A 23 43.42 68.12 42.92
CA GLU A 23 42.88 66.86 42.39
C GLU A 23 41.90 67.10 41.24
N ASP A 24 41.00 68.07 41.37
CA ASP A 24 39.98 68.35 40.35
C ASP A 24 40.58 68.88 39.04
N ASN A 25 41.69 69.64 39.13
CA ASN A 25 42.41 70.14 37.96
C ASN A 25 43.24 69.05 37.27
N ALA A 26 43.90 68.19 38.04
CA ALA A 26 44.63 67.04 37.49
C ALA A 26 43.69 66.03 36.82
N LEU A 27 42.51 65.79 37.41
CA LEU A 27 41.49 64.88 36.88
C LEU A 27 40.80 65.43 35.63
N ARG A 28 40.63 66.77 35.55
CA ARG A 28 40.15 67.45 34.34
C ARG A 28 41.17 67.42 33.21
N MET A 29 42.46 67.61 33.51
CA MET A 29 43.52 67.51 32.50
C MET A 29 43.68 66.09 31.95
N THR A 30 43.61 65.06 32.80
CA THR A 30 43.66 63.65 32.36
C THR A 30 42.43 63.23 31.56
N LYS A 31 41.22 63.66 31.97
CA LYS A 31 39.99 63.43 31.17
C LYS A 31 40.03 64.12 29.81
N ASN A 32 40.53 65.35 29.73
CA ASN A 32 40.67 66.06 28.46
C ASN A 32 41.73 65.43 27.55
N MET A 33 42.85 64.95 28.09
CA MET A 33 43.85 64.21 27.33
C MET A 33 43.32 62.86 26.84
N GLN A 34 42.59 62.11 27.69
CA GLN A 34 41.95 60.85 27.28
C GLN A 34 40.88 61.07 26.21
N GLN A 35 40.05 62.11 26.33
CA GLN A 35 39.10 62.47 25.27
C GLN A 35 39.80 62.89 23.98
N GLN A 36 40.89 63.65 24.04
CA GLN A 36 41.66 63.99 22.83
C GLN A 36 42.33 62.77 22.21
N ILE A 37 42.87 61.84 23.00
CA ILE A 37 43.47 60.60 22.50
C ILE A 37 42.40 59.68 21.90
N GLU A 38 41.24 59.53 22.54
CA GLU A 38 40.10 58.77 22.00
C GLU A 38 39.57 59.40 20.72
N CYS A 39 39.43 60.73 20.66
CA CYS A 39 39.03 61.43 19.44
C CYS A 39 40.08 61.27 18.32
N THR A 40 41.37 61.36 18.63
CA THR A 40 42.45 61.21 17.63
C THR A 40 42.57 59.76 17.14
N TYR A 41 42.36 58.78 18.02
CA TYR A 41 42.30 57.36 17.67
C TYR A 41 41.06 57.04 16.81
N LEU A 42 39.90 57.66 17.11
CA LEU A 42 38.71 57.55 16.28
C LEU A 42 38.94 58.16 14.89
N ILE A 43 39.60 59.31 14.82
CA ILE A 43 39.89 60.02 13.55
C ILE A 43 40.81 59.19 12.64
N ASN A 44 41.83 58.53 13.19
CA ASN A 44 42.71 57.65 12.40
C ASN A 44 42.03 56.34 11.96
N LYS A 45 41.09 55.80 12.73
CA LYS A 45 40.31 54.60 12.36
C LYS A 45 39.22 54.89 11.31
N LEU A 46 38.78 56.15 11.20
CA LEU A 46 37.69 56.61 10.34
C LEU A 46 38.13 57.45 9.13
N GLN A 47 39.43 57.50 8.80
CA GLN A 47 39.88 58.05 7.51
C GLN A 47 39.47 57.12 6.35
N SER A 48 38.20 57.16 5.99
CA SER A 48 37.71 56.66 4.71
C SER A 48 38.15 57.63 3.60
N PHE A 49 39.28 57.32 2.94
CA PHE A 49 39.82 58.07 1.80
C PHE A 49 38.96 58.01 0.52
N LEU A 50 37.71 57.56 0.59
CA LEU A 50 36.86 57.30 -0.57
C LEU A 50 35.85 58.43 -0.79
N MET A 51 35.96 59.13 -1.92
CA MET A 51 34.91 60.04 -2.40
C MET A 51 33.59 59.27 -2.54
N LYS A 52 32.55 59.70 -1.82
CA LYS A 52 31.18 59.20 -2.03
C LYS A 52 30.67 59.72 -3.37
N THR A 53 30.39 58.82 -4.30
CA THR A 53 29.82 59.15 -5.62
C THR A 53 28.37 59.61 -5.50
N ASN A 54 27.93 60.46 -6.44
CA ASN A 54 26.59 61.07 -6.47
C ASN A 54 25.42 60.06 -6.39
N ASN A 55 24.30 60.52 -5.80
CA ASN A 55 23.05 59.76 -5.54
C ASN A 55 22.34 59.15 -6.76
N THR A 56 22.91 59.28 -7.96
CA THR A 56 22.38 58.66 -9.20
C THR A 56 23.04 57.32 -9.52
N ILE A 57 24.09 56.91 -8.79
CA ILE A 57 24.85 55.67 -9.06
C ILE A 57 24.65 54.68 -7.92
N GLN A 58 24.10 53.50 -8.24
CA GLN A 58 23.89 52.42 -7.27
C GLN A 58 25.18 51.57 -7.18
N MET A 59 25.92 51.72 -6.08
CA MET A 59 27.15 50.99 -5.84
C MET A 59 26.84 49.60 -5.24
N HIS A 60 27.15 48.54 -5.99
CA HIS A 60 27.06 47.16 -5.51
C HIS A 60 28.46 46.61 -5.19
N ASN A 61 28.77 46.44 -3.91
CA ASN A 61 29.96 45.69 -3.48
C ASN A 61 29.59 44.20 -3.34
N LYS A 62 29.99 43.37 -4.31
CA LYS A 62 29.91 41.91 -4.23
C LYS A 62 31.29 41.35 -3.90
N GLN A 63 31.44 40.82 -2.69
CA GLN A 63 32.69 40.19 -2.22
C GLN A 63 32.71 38.67 -2.44
N GLU A 64 31.54 38.06 -2.61
CA GLU A 64 31.36 36.63 -2.85
C GLU A 64 30.49 36.40 -4.08
N ASP A 65 30.74 35.29 -4.77
CA ASP A 65 29.96 34.88 -5.94
C ASP A 65 28.55 34.47 -5.51
N ALA A 66 27.55 34.87 -6.28
CA ALA A 66 26.15 34.55 -6.00
C ALA A 66 25.78 33.07 -6.29
N GLN A 67 26.67 32.33 -6.95
CA GLN A 67 26.47 30.92 -7.30
C GLN A 67 27.78 30.13 -7.13
N PRO A 68 27.72 28.87 -6.67
CA PRO A 68 28.90 28.03 -6.51
C PRO A 68 29.45 27.60 -7.88
N ILE A 69 30.76 27.29 -7.93
CA ILE A 69 31.46 26.80 -9.15
C ILE A 69 30.81 25.53 -9.73
N THR A 70 30.16 24.71 -8.91
CA THR A 70 29.44 23.51 -9.35
C THR A 70 28.21 23.80 -10.22
N GLN A 71 27.65 25.01 -10.13
CA GLN A 71 26.53 25.44 -10.95
C GLN A 71 27.06 26.07 -12.25
N PRO A 72 26.79 25.48 -13.42
CA PRO A 72 27.29 26.01 -14.68
C PRO A 72 26.62 27.35 -15.02
N MET A 73 27.38 28.30 -15.55
CA MET A 73 26.85 29.61 -15.99
C MET A 73 25.78 29.47 -17.08
N ILE A 74 25.90 28.47 -17.95
CA ILE A 74 24.89 28.11 -18.94
C ILE A 74 24.42 26.69 -18.60
N ALA A 75 23.16 26.56 -18.19
CA ALA A 75 22.58 25.27 -17.86
C ALA A 75 22.52 24.38 -19.12
N PRO A 76 23.07 23.15 -19.09
CA PRO A 76 22.93 22.23 -20.20
C PRO A 76 21.46 21.79 -20.35
N LEU A 77 21.04 21.51 -21.59
CA LEU A 77 19.74 20.88 -21.85
C LEU A 77 19.77 19.46 -21.26
N LYS A 78 19.05 19.25 -20.15
CA LYS A 78 18.85 17.93 -19.55
C LYS A 78 17.48 17.39 -19.97
N SER A 79 17.43 16.26 -20.66
CA SER A 79 16.18 15.49 -20.78
C SER A 79 16.00 14.64 -19.52
N LYS A 80 14.81 14.70 -18.92
CA LYS A 80 14.43 13.81 -17.82
C LYS A 80 13.86 12.53 -18.43
N GLU A 81 14.65 11.49 -18.50
CA GLU A 81 14.23 10.18 -19.01
C GLU A 81 14.29 9.14 -17.90
N PHE A 82 13.18 8.95 -17.20
CA PHE A 82 13.03 7.91 -16.16
C PHE A 82 12.31 6.66 -16.68
N ASP A 83 11.50 6.82 -17.73
CA ASP A 83 10.73 5.76 -18.37
C ASP A 83 11.33 5.37 -19.73
N ILE A 84 11.26 4.08 -20.06
CA ILE A 84 11.55 3.54 -21.37
C ILE A 84 10.32 3.74 -22.25
N GLN A 85 10.35 4.77 -23.10
CA GLN A 85 9.25 5.09 -24.01
C GLN A 85 9.59 4.80 -25.46
N GLU A 86 8.58 4.45 -26.24
CA GLU A 86 8.69 4.34 -27.68
C GLU A 86 8.23 5.65 -28.33
N THR A 87 9.08 6.24 -29.18
CA THR A 87 8.85 7.53 -29.83
C THR A 87 7.69 7.51 -30.82
N GLN A 88 7.39 6.34 -31.37
CA GLN A 88 6.31 6.10 -32.31
C GLN A 88 5.49 4.90 -31.85
N ILE A 89 4.22 4.86 -32.25
CA ILE A 89 3.35 3.71 -32.00
C ILE A 89 3.93 2.52 -32.79
N PRO A 90 4.26 1.40 -32.12
CA PRO A 90 4.83 0.23 -32.79
C PRO A 90 3.81 -0.41 -33.74
N GLN A 91 4.30 -1.05 -34.80
CA GLN A 91 3.45 -1.84 -35.68
C GLN A 91 2.96 -3.10 -34.94
N THR A 92 1.64 -3.28 -34.93
CA THR A 92 0.94 -4.40 -34.29
C THR A 92 0.23 -5.27 -35.32
N THR A 93 -0.19 -6.46 -34.92
CA THR A 93 -1.00 -7.37 -35.74
C THR A 93 -2.43 -6.87 -35.98
N PHE A 94 -2.81 -5.78 -35.32
CA PHE A 94 -4.13 -5.15 -35.41
C PHE A 94 -4.00 -3.63 -35.46
N ASP A 95 -5.03 -2.97 -36.00
CA ASP A 95 -5.13 -1.50 -35.99
C ASP A 95 -5.90 -1.00 -34.76
N TYR A 96 -5.46 0.13 -34.20
CA TYR A 96 -6.14 0.75 -33.06
C TYR A 96 -7.54 1.27 -33.39
N GLU A 97 -7.80 1.61 -34.66
CA GLU A 97 -9.16 1.92 -35.11
C GLU A 97 -10.08 0.71 -34.99
N PHE A 98 -9.59 -0.47 -35.34
CA PHE A 98 -10.35 -1.72 -35.23
C PHE A 98 -10.57 -2.09 -33.76
N LEU A 99 -9.56 -1.91 -32.90
CA LEU A 99 -9.69 -2.05 -31.45
C LEU A 99 -10.79 -1.14 -30.90
N CYS A 100 -10.84 0.13 -31.32
CA CYS A 100 -11.90 1.08 -30.92
C CYS A 100 -13.30 0.72 -31.47
N ARG A 101 -13.39 -0.09 -32.53
CA ARG A 101 -14.68 -0.61 -33.02
C ARG A 101 -15.14 -1.79 -32.16
N ILE A 102 -14.23 -2.70 -31.81
CA ILE A 102 -14.51 -3.84 -30.93
C ILE A 102 -14.88 -3.37 -29.52
N SER A 103 -14.24 -2.33 -29.00
CA SER A 103 -14.48 -1.81 -27.65
C SER A 103 -15.92 -1.36 -27.41
N LYS A 104 -16.70 -1.09 -28.46
CA LYS A 104 -18.14 -0.76 -28.39
C LYS A 104 -19.03 -1.96 -28.08
N ASN A 105 -18.56 -3.18 -28.35
CA ASN A 105 -19.30 -4.41 -28.09
C ASN A 105 -18.82 -5.04 -26.77
N PRO A 106 -19.55 -4.88 -25.65
CA PRO A 106 -19.12 -5.36 -24.35
C PRO A 106 -18.84 -6.87 -24.31
N ALA A 107 -19.56 -7.66 -25.12
CA ALA A 107 -19.40 -9.11 -25.19
C ALA A 107 -17.99 -9.55 -25.63
N LEU A 108 -17.26 -8.68 -26.34
CA LEU A 108 -15.91 -8.95 -26.85
C LEU A 108 -14.80 -8.35 -25.99
N VAL A 109 -15.14 -7.69 -24.88
CA VAL A 109 -14.18 -7.04 -23.98
C VAL A 109 -14.05 -7.85 -22.70
N ARG A 110 -12.81 -8.08 -22.24
CA ARG A 110 -12.49 -8.67 -20.92
C ARG A 110 -11.45 -7.81 -20.22
N ASN A 111 -11.68 -7.54 -18.93
CA ASN A 111 -10.75 -6.78 -18.09
C ASN A 111 -10.14 -7.71 -17.03
N VAL A 112 -8.83 -7.88 -17.03
CA VAL A 112 -8.15 -8.91 -16.23
C VAL A 112 -6.92 -8.31 -15.56
N ALA A 113 -6.77 -8.52 -14.25
CA ALA A 113 -5.55 -8.21 -13.52
C ALA A 113 -4.65 -9.44 -13.47
N ILE A 114 -3.38 -9.31 -13.88
CA ILE A 114 -2.36 -10.35 -13.76
C ILE A 114 -1.67 -10.17 -12.41
N VAL A 115 -1.89 -11.12 -11.49
CA VAL A 115 -1.40 -11.03 -10.10
C VAL A 115 -0.68 -12.31 -9.69
N GLY A 116 0.04 -12.28 -8.59
CA GLY A 116 0.83 -13.42 -8.10
C GLY A 116 2.05 -12.97 -7.30
N GLY A 117 2.72 -13.91 -6.63
CA GLY A 117 3.89 -13.65 -5.80
C GLY A 117 5.09 -13.05 -6.53
N LEU A 118 6.08 -12.59 -5.77
CA LEU A 118 7.31 -12.02 -6.31
C LEU A 118 7.98 -13.03 -7.24
N HIS A 119 8.40 -12.58 -8.42
CA HIS A 119 9.03 -13.42 -9.44
C HIS A 119 8.26 -14.68 -9.90
N HIS A 120 6.95 -14.81 -9.64
CA HIS A 120 6.12 -15.89 -10.21
C HIS A 120 5.98 -15.82 -11.75
N GLY A 121 6.50 -14.77 -12.40
CA GLY A 121 6.56 -14.64 -13.86
C GLY A 121 5.39 -13.90 -14.50
N LYS A 122 4.73 -12.99 -13.77
CA LYS A 122 3.64 -12.12 -14.28
C LYS A 122 4.05 -11.32 -15.51
N THR A 123 5.09 -10.50 -15.39
CA THR A 123 5.62 -9.68 -16.48
C THR A 123 6.16 -10.53 -17.63
N SER A 124 6.73 -11.70 -17.35
CA SER A 124 7.13 -12.65 -18.40
C SER A 124 5.92 -13.26 -19.14
N MET A 125 4.79 -13.46 -18.45
CA MET A 125 3.54 -13.83 -19.11
C MET A 125 2.99 -12.69 -19.96
N MET A 126 3.13 -11.45 -19.49
CA MET A 126 2.79 -10.26 -20.27
C MET A 126 3.62 -10.16 -21.57
N ASP A 127 4.92 -10.47 -21.48
CA ASP A 127 5.82 -10.51 -22.64
C ASP A 127 5.35 -11.51 -23.72
N VAL A 128 4.69 -12.62 -23.34
CA VAL A 128 4.14 -13.59 -24.30
C VAL A 128 3.07 -12.92 -25.18
N PHE A 129 2.16 -12.15 -24.57
CA PHE A 129 1.12 -11.43 -25.31
C PHE A 129 1.70 -10.30 -26.17
N VAL A 130 2.68 -9.55 -25.64
CA VAL A 130 3.35 -8.48 -26.37
C VAL A 130 4.04 -9.04 -27.61
N LYS A 131 4.80 -10.13 -27.46
CA LYS A 131 5.51 -10.76 -28.59
C LYS A 131 4.55 -11.31 -29.66
N GLN A 132 3.36 -11.78 -29.27
CA GLN A 132 2.34 -12.22 -30.21
C GLN A 132 1.70 -11.06 -31.00
N THR A 133 1.59 -9.88 -30.38
CA THR A 133 0.82 -8.75 -30.93
C THR A 133 1.69 -7.70 -31.62
N HIS A 134 2.94 -7.54 -31.21
CA HIS A 134 3.84 -6.51 -31.74
C HIS A 134 4.78 -7.12 -32.78
N LEU A 135 4.83 -6.55 -33.99
CA LEU A 135 5.63 -7.02 -35.12
C LEU A 135 7.12 -6.67 -35.01
N LYS A 136 7.61 -6.42 -33.79
CA LYS A 136 8.99 -6.05 -33.49
C LYS A 136 9.85 -7.30 -33.33
N GLN A 137 11.10 -7.24 -33.79
CA GLN A 137 12.05 -8.32 -33.56
C GLN A 137 12.57 -8.25 -32.11
N PHE A 138 12.10 -9.17 -31.27
CA PHE A 138 12.59 -9.32 -29.90
C PHE A 138 13.76 -10.29 -29.84
N SER A 139 14.77 -9.97 -29.03
CA SER A 139 15.90 -10.89 -28.77
C SER A 139 15.41 -12.12 -28.01
N LEU A 140 15.84 -13.31 -28.45
CA LEU A 140 15.55 -14.56 -27.73
C LEU A 140 16.45 -14.75 -26.51
N GLN A 141 17.60 -14.07 -26.46
CA GLN A 141 18.60 -14.22 -25.41
C GLN A 141 18.26 -13.41 -24.16
N LYS A 142 17.74 -12.19 -24.33
CA LYS A 142 17.38 -11.30 -23.22
C LYS A 142 15.90 -11.44 -22.88
N ASP A 143 15.58 -11.34 -21.60
CA ASP A 143 14.19 -11.23 -21.15
C ASP A 143 13.73 -9.77 -21.39
N ILE A 144 12.50 -9.60 -21.88
CA ILE A 144 12.04 -8.32 -22.46
C ILE A 144 11.55 -7.38 -21.36
N ARG A 145 10.71 -7.90 -20.45
CA ARG A 145 10.05 -7.15 -19.37
C ARG A 145 9.41 -5.88 -19.90
N TYR A 146 8.48 -6.05 -20.84
CA TYR A 146 7.94 -4.94 -21.62
C TYR A 146 7.23 -3.90 -20.75
N THR A 147 6.48 -4.37 -19.74
CA THR A 147 5.70 -3.55 -18.79
C THR A 147 6.52 -2.97 -17.64
N ASP A 148 7.76 -3.42 -17.40
CA ASP A 148 8.67 -2.76 -16.46
C ASP A 148 9.21 -1.48 -17.15
N THR A 149 8.39 -0.43 -17.19
CA THR A 149 8.68 0.77 -17.98
C THR A 149 9.77 1.63 -17.35
N ARG A 150 9.93 1.61 -16.03
CA ARG A 150 10.89 2.48 -15.35
C ARG A 150 12.30 1.88 -15.36
N GLN A 151 13.32 2.73 -15.39
CA GLN A 151 14.71 2.27 -15.35
C GLN A 151 15.07 1.55 -14.05
N ASP A 152 14.52 1.98 -12.91
CA ASP A 152 14.78 1.36 -11.62
C ASP A 152 14.11 -0.01 -11.48
N GLU A 153 12.93 -0.21 -12.07
CA GLU A 153 12.30 -1.54 -12.19
C GLU A 153 13.21 -2.52 -12.96
N GLN A 154 13.79 -2.05 -14.07
CA GLN A 154 14.71 -2.83 -14.89
C GLN A 154 16.03 -3.15 -14.17
N GLN A 155 16.59 -2.19 -13.44
CA GLN A 155 17.83 -2.37 -12.66
C GLN A 155 17.63 -3.32 -11.48
N ARG A 156 16.53 -3.15 -10.73
CA ARG A 156 16.20 -3.97 -9.56
C ARG A 156 15.62 -5.32 -9.93
N LEU A 157 15.19 -5.48 -11.19
CA LEU A 157 14.47 -6.64 -11.69
C LEU A 157 13.16 -6.92 -10.94
N ILE A 158 12.55 -5.88 -10.35
CA ILE A 158 11.31 -5.95 -9.58
C ILE A 158 10.35 -4.90 -10.15
N SER A 159 9.15 -5.31 -10.56
CA SER A 159 8.08 -4.39 -10.94
C SER A 159 7.59 -3.63 -9.70
N ILE A 160 7.47 -2.32 -9.82
CA ILE A 160 7.10 -1.38 -8.75
C ILE A 160 5.69 -0.83 -9.03
N LYS A 161 5.42 -0.43 -10.27
CA LYS A 161 4.16 0.18 -10.70
C LYS A 161 3.36 -0.83 -11.50
N ALA A 162 2.07 -0.97 -11.18
CA ALA A 162 1.17 -1.71 -12.07
C ALA A 162 1.03 -0.97 -13.41
N ILE A 163 1.04 -1.69 -14.55
CA ILE A 163 0.94 -1.13 -15.91
C ILE A 163 -0.17 -1.85 -16.70
N PRO A 164 -1.16 -1.12 -17.25
CA PRO A 164 -2.18 -1.69 -18.12
C PRO A 164 -1.73 -1.74 -19.59
N MET A 165 -2.25 -2.71 -20.33
CA MET A 165 -2.22 -2.75 -21.79
C MET A 165 -3.53 -3.31 -22.34
N SER A 166 -3.91 -2.84 -23.52
CA SER A 166 -5.14 -3.25 -24.22
C SER A 166 -4.77 -3.94 -25.52
N LEU A 167 -4.99 -5.26 -25.59
CA LEU A 167 -4.53 -6.08 -26.72
C LEU A 167 -5.71 -6.79 -27.40
N LEU A 168 -5.65 -6.92 -28.74
CA LEU A 168 -6.54 -7.81 -29.47
C LEU A 168 -5.90 -9.19 -29.61
N LEU A 169 -6.55 -10.19 -29.01
CA LEU A 169 -6.06 -11.55 -28.97
C LEU A 169 -7.08 -12.53 -29.56
N PRO A 170 -6.68 -13.41 -30.49
CA PRO A 170 -7.56 -14.44 -31.04
C PRO A 170 -7.75 -15.59 -30.04
N ASN A 171 -8.96 -16.10 -29.97
CA ASN A 171 -9.26 -17.36 -29.32
C ASN A 171 -8.94 -18.54 -30.26
N SER A 172 -9.18 -19.78 -29.84
CA SER A 172 -8.82 -20.95 -30.68
C SER A 172 -9.71 -21.15 -31.92
N LYS A 173 -10.75 -20.33 -32.08
CA LYS A 173 -11.62 -20.28 -33.27
C LYS A 173 -11.30 -19.06 -34.14
N ASP A 174 -10.12 -18.45 -33.94
CA ASP A 174 -9.64 -17.23 -34.60
C ASP A 174 -10.53 -15.98 -34.41
N LYS A 175 -11.46 -16.02 -33.44
CA LYS A 175 -12.26 -14.85 -33.08
C LYS A 175 -11.45 -13.96 -32.14
N SER A 176 -11.26 -12.70 -32.53
CA SER A 176 -10.51 -11.72 -31.75
C SER A 176 -11.34 -11.10 -30.63
N TYR A 177 -10.75 -11.01 -29.45
CA TYR A 177 -11.30 -10.35 -28.26
C TYR A 177 -10.37 -9.22 -27.81
N LEU A 178 -10.95 -8.14 -27.29
CA LEU A 178 -10.21 -7.09 -26.61
C LEU A 178 -9.98 -7.51 -25.17
N ILE A 179 -8.73 -7.83 -24.85
CA ILE A 179 -8.30 -8.20 -23.50
C ILE A 179 -7.49 -7.03 -22.94
N ASN A 180 -8.07 -6.37 -21.93
CA ASN A 180 -7.39 -5.37 -21.12
C ASN A 180 -6.68 -6.10 -19.99
N LEU A 181 -5.35 -6.09 -20.01
CA LEU A 181 -4.47 -6.77 -19.06
C LEU A 181 -3.80 -5.73 -18.17
N TYR A 182 -3.89 -5.91 -16.85
CA TYR A 182 -3.19 -5.07 -15.88
C TYR A 182 -2.07 -5.89 -15.25
N ASP A 183 -0.82 -5.63 -15.63
CA ASP A 183 0.35 -6.28 -15.01
C ASP A 183 0.64 -5.61 -13.66
N THR A 184 0.68 -6.38 -12.57
CA THR A 184 0.84 -5.85 -11.21
C THR A 184 2.19 -6.23 -10.60
N PRO A 185 2.74 -5.42 -9.67
CA PRO A 185 3.90 -5.82 -8.90
C PRO A 185 3.63 -7.09 -8.08
N GLY A 186 4.68 -7.87 -7.83
CA GLY A 186 4.60 -9.11 -7.04
C GLY A 186 5.08 -9.01 -5.61
N HIS A 187 5.79 -7.94 -5.27
CA HIS A 187 6.31 -7.73 -3.93
C HIS A 187 5.18 -7.25 -3.02
N VAL A 188 5.07 -7.83 -1.82
CA VAL A 188 3.96 -7.57 -0.89
C VAL A 188 3.83 -6.10 -0.48
N ASN A 189 4.95 -5.39 -0.36
CA ASN A 189 4.97 -3.94 -0.09
C ASN A 189 4.19 -3.09 -1.11
N PHE A 190 4.03 -3.55 -2.36
CA PHE A 190 3.27 -2.86 -3.41
C PHE A 190 1.88 -3.47 -3.64
N MET A 191 1.29 -4.13 -2.63
CA MET A 191 -0.08 -4.67 -2.72
C MET A 191 -1.12 -3.57 -2.95
N ASP A 192 -0.81 -2.31 -2.60
CA ASP A 192 -1.64 -1.15 -2.90
C ASP A 192 -1.91 -0.99 -4.40
N GLU A 193 -0.88 -1.20 -5.23
CA GLU A 193 -0.96 -1.22 -6.69
C GLU A 193 -1.84 -2.36 -7.20
N VAL A 194 -1.81 -3.52 -6.54
CA VAL A 194 -2.66 -4.67 -6.88
C VAL A 194 -4.12 -4.36 -6.59
N CYS A 195 -4.43 -3.73 -5.45
CA CYS A 195 -5.80 -3.30 -5.12
C CYS A 195 -6.38 -2.35 -6.19
N CYS A 196 -5.58 -1.41 -6.70
CA CYS A 196 -5.98 -0.52 -7.80
C CYS A 196 -6.29 -1.31 -9.08
N ALA A 197 -5.46 -2.30 -9.43
CA ALA A 197 -5.68 -3.14 -10.59
C ALA A 197 -6.93 -4.03 -10.46
N LEU A 198 -7.17 -4.63 -9.30
CA LEU A 198 -8.39 -5.40 -9.01
C LEU A 198 -9.64 -4.52 -9.09
N ARG A 199 -9.57 -3.27 -8.60
CA ARG A 199 -10.68 -2.31 -8.72
C ARG A 199 -11.00 -1.96 -10.18
N ALA A 200 -10.03 -1.96 -11.09
CA ALA A 200 -10.27 -1.74 -12.52
C ALA A 200 -10.72 -3.01 -13.28
N SER A 201 -10.33 -4.20 -12.82
CA SER A 201 -10.51 -5.48 -13.54
C SER A 201 -11.76 -6.26 -13.13
N ASP A 202 -12.23 -7.15 -14.00
CA ASP A 202 -13.42 -7.98 -13.78
C ASP A 202 -13.09 -9.40 -13.26
N ALA A 203 -11.85 -9.85 -13.46
CA ALA A 203 -11.35 -11.11 -12.93
C ALA A 203 -9.86 -11.01 -12.57
N MET A 204 -9.41 -11.98 -11.77
CA MET A 204 -8.04 -12.14 -11.34
C MET A 204 -7.39 -13.31 -12.10
N LEU A 205 -6.30 -13.04 -12.81
CA LEU A 205 -5.42 -14.07 -13.38
C LEU A 205 -4.25 -14.30 -12.42
N LEU A 206 -4.35 -15.34 -11.60
CA LEU A 206 -3.39 -15.68 -10.55
C LEU A 206 -2.26 -16.54 -11.10
N ILE A 207 -1.06 -15.97 -11.19
CA ILE A 207 0.16 -16.65 -11.63
C ILE A 207 0.87 -17.27 -10.41
N ILE A 208 1.05 -18.59 -10.44
CA ILE A 208 1.72 -19.36 -9.37
C ILE A 208 2.96 -20.03 -9.94
N ASP A 209 4.12 -19.82 -9.33
CA ASP A 209 5.32 -20.63 -9.63
C ASP A 209 5.09 -22.05 -9.13
N VAL A 210 5.26 -23.04 -10.01
CA VAL A 210 5.05 -24.44 -9.67
C VAL A 210 6.03 -24.98 -8.62
N ILE A 211 7.20 -24.37 -8.42
CA ILE A 211 8.16 -24.77 -7.39
C ILE A 211 7.75 -24.18 -6.04
N GLU A 212 7.70 -22.85 -5.96
CA GLU A 212 7.36 -22.13 -4.73
C GLU A 212 5.94 -22.47 -4.26
N GLY A 213 5.00 -22.61 -5.20
CA GLY A 213 3.60 -22.95 -4.95
C GLY A 213 2.84 -21.81 -4.28
N VAL A 214 1.92 -22.15 -3.38
CA VAL A 214 1.18 -21.15 -2.60
C VAL A 214 2.08 -20.61 -1.49
N MET A 215 2.18 -19.28 -1.45
CA MET A 215 2.94 -18.48 -0.49
C MET A 215 1.98 -17.46 0.16
N MET A 216 2.41 -16.76 1.20
CA MET A 216 1.63 -15.73 1.91
C MET A 216 1.03 -14.68 0.97
N THR A 217 1.78 -14.21 -0.02
CA THR A 217 1.26 -13.23 -1.00
C THR A 217 0.10 -13.83 -1.80
N THR A 218 0.18 -15.10 -2.19
CA THR A 218 -0.89 -15.81 -2.91
C THR A 218 -2.16 -15.92 -2.05
N GLU A 219 -2.02 -16.25 -0.76
CA GLU A 219 -3.14 -16.29 0.20
C GLU A 219 -3.84 -14.93 0.29
N MET A 220 -3.07 -13.85 0.43
CA MET A 220 -3.60 -12.49 0.50
C MET A 220 -4.35 -12.09 -0.79
N LEU A 221 -3.82 -12.46 -1.95
CA LEU A 221 -4.45 -12.18 -3.25
C LEU A 221 -5.77 -12.94 -3.41
N ILE A 222 -5.81 -14.22 -3.01
CA ILE A 222 -7.05 -15.01 -3.04
C ILE A 222 -8.08 -14.39 -2.09
N LYS A 223 -7.69 -14.04 -0.86
CA LYS A 223 -8.58 -13.35 0.10
C LYS A 223 -9.12 -12.04 -0.47
N ALA A 224 -8.27 -11.25 -1.15
CA ALA A 224 -8.68 -10.02 -1.81
C ALA A 224 -9.73 -10.27 -2.91
N ALA A 225 -9.49 -11.25 -3.78
CA ALA A 225 -10.41 -11.58 -4.86
C ALA A 225 -11.75 -12.11 -4.35
N VAL A 226 -11.75 -12.96 -3.31
CA VAL A 226 -12.98 -13.48 -2.70
C VAL A 226 -13.80 -12.35 -2.06
N LYS A 227 -13.15 -11.43 -1.33
CA LYS A 227 -13.81 -10.24 -0.75
C LYS A 227 -14.44 -9.37 -1.83
N GLU A 228 -13.74 -9.16 -2.94
CA GLU A 228 -14.24 -8.40 -4.10
C GLU A 228 -15.22 -9.20 -5.00
N LYS A 229 -15.55 -10.44 -4.60
CA LYS A 229 -16.40 -11.40 -5.34
C LYS A 229 -15.90 -11.63 -6.78
N MET A 230 -14.61 -11.56 -7.03
CA MET A 230 -14.03 -11.67 -8.36
C MET A 230 -13.77 -13.14 -8.75
N PRO A 231 -14.05 -13.54 -10.01
CA PRO A 231 -13.63 -14.82 -10.54
C PRO A 231 -12.10 -14.93 -10.58
N ILE A 232 -11.59 -16.11 -10.25
CA ILE A 232 -10.16 -16.44 -10.22
C ILE A 232 -9.85 -17.42 -11.35
N VAL A 233 -8.87 -17.10 -12.18
CA VAL A 233 -8.27 -18.02 -13.15
C VAL A 233 -6.82 -18.26 -12.74
N VAL A 234 -6.42 -19.52 -12.62
CA VAL A 234 -5.07 -19.88 -12.15
C VAL A 234 -4.18 -20.23 -13.32
N VAL A 235 -2.96 -19.68 -13.34
CA VAL A 235 -1.89 -20.09 -14.24
C VAL A 235 -0.78 -20.72 -13.42
N ILE A 236 -0.58 -22.03 -13.58
CA ILE A 236 0.59 -22.72 -13.05
C ILE A 236 1.75 -22.46 -14.02
N ASN A 237 2.61 -21.53 -13.61
CA ASN A 237 3.74 -21.05 -14.39
C ASN A 237 5.03 -21.77 -14.00
N LYS A 238 6.04 -21.61 -14.86
CA LYS A 238 7.38 -22.17 -14.69
C LYS A 238 7.44 -23.70 -14.60
N ILE A 239 6.53 -24.37 -15.32
CA ILE A 239 6.53 -25.85 -15.38
C ILE A 239 7.85 -26.43 -15.90
N ASP A 240 8.61 -25.65 -16.66
CA ASP A 240 9.96 -25.99 -17.12
C ASP A 240 10.94 -26.26 -15.97
N ARG A 241 10.77 -25.61 -14.81
CA ARG A 241 11.66 -25.81 -13.66
C ARG A 241 11.47 -27.18 -13.02
N LEU A 242 10.30 -27.80 -13.12
CA LEU A 242 10.09 -29.20 -12.72
C LEU A 242 10.95 -30.16 -13.55
N ILE A 243 11.18 -29.81 -14.83
CA ILE A 243 11.87 -30.63 -15.81
C ILE A 243 13.39 -30.39 -15.74
N ILE A 244 13.81 -29.14 -15.78
CA ILE A 244 15.22 -28.75 -15.95
C ILE A 244 15.93 -28.61 -14.60
N GLU A 245 15.28 -28.00 -13.61
CA GLU A 245 15.90 -27.69 -12.31
C GLU A 245 15.73 -28.84 -11.31
N LEU A 246 14.49 -29.17 -10.95
CA LEU A 246 14.21 -30.23 -9.96
C LEU A 246 14.33 -31.64 -10.55
N LYS A 247 14.20 -31.77 -11.89
CA LYS A 247 14.25 -33.04 -12.61
C LYS A 247 13.32 -34.10 -12.01
N LEU A 248 12.13 -33.67 -11.56
CA LEU A 248 11.15 -34.57 -10.96
C LEU A 248 10.60 -35.53 -12.02
N PRO A 249 10.40 -36.81 -11.68
CA PRO A 249 9.64 -37.72 -12.53
C PRO A 249 8.27 -37.12 -12.90
N PRO A 250 7.74 -37.36 -14.11
CA PRO A 250 6.43 -36.84 -14.53
C PRO A 250 5.28 -37.17 -13.57
N SER A 251 5.32 -38.32 -12.90
CA SER A 251 4.34 -38.72 -11.88
C SER A 251 4.33 -37.77 -10.68
N ASP A 252 5.51 -37.36 -10.22
CA ASP A 252 5.69 -36.57 -9.00
C ASP A 252 5.43 -35.10 -9.30
N ALA A 253 5.81 -34.65 -10.50
CA ALA A 253 5.44 -33.35 -11.04
C ALA A 253 3.91 -33.16 -11.09
N TYR A 254 3.16 -34.19 -11.50
CA TYR A 254 1.69 -34.15 -11.44
C TYR A 254 1.18 -33.99 -10.01
N LEU A 255 1.72 -34.75 -9.04
CA LEU A 255 1.31 -34.66 -7.64
C LEU A 255 1.61 -33.26 -7.05
N LYS A 256 2.76 -32.67 -7.41
CA LYS A 256 3.10 -31.29 -7.02
C LYS A 256 2.09 -30.28 -7.56
N ILE A 257 1.74 -30.37 -8.84
CA ILE A 257 0.74 -29.49 -9.46
C ILE A 257 -0.62 -29.67 -8.79
N LYS A 258 -1.05 -30.91 -8.57
CA LYS A 258 -2.32 -31.23 -7.90
C LYS A 258 -2.36 -30.62 -6.49
N ASN A 259 -1.29 -30.80 -5.70
CA ASN A 259 -1.19 -30.24 -4.35
C ASN A 259 -1.34 -28.71 -4.34
N ILE A 260 -0.76 -28.00 -5.32
CA ILE A 260 -0.92 -26.53 -5.43
C ILE A 260 -2.38 -26.16 -5.66
N LEU A 261 -3.08 -26.86 -6.55
CA LEU A 261 -4.49 -26.58 -6.84
C LEU A 261 -5.39 -26.93 -5.64
N ASP A 262 -5.07 -27.99 -4.90
CA ASP A 262 -5.76 -28.36 -3.67
C ASP A 262 -5.56 -27.28 -2.58
N GLU A 263 -4.32 -26.79 -2.37
CA GLU A 263 -4.01 -25.65 -1.47
C GLU A 263 -4.82 -24.40 -1.85
N VAL A 264 -4.87 -24.04 -3.14
CA VAL A 264 -5.66 -22.88 -3.62
C VAL A 264 -7.15 -23.06 -3.30
N ASN A 265 -7.70 -24.25 -3.52
CA ASN A 265 -9.11 -24.53 -3.24
C ASN A 265 -9.44 -24.43 -1.76
N ILE A 266 -8.55 -24.92 -0.88
CA ILE A 266 -8.68 -24.80 0.58
C ILE A 266 -8.75 -23.32 0.98
N ILE A 267 -7.83 -22.50 0.48
CA ILE A 267 -7.81 -21.07 0.80
C ILE A 267 -9.08 -20.36 0.30
N ILE A 268 -9.58 -20.72 -0.89
CA ILE A 268 -10.84 -20.16 -1.41
C ILE A 268 -12.00 -20.55 -0.50
N SER A 269 -12.12 -21.83 -0.09
CA SER A 269 -13.21 -22.30 0.76
C SER A 269 -13.15 -21.68 2.16
N ASP A 270 -11.97 -21.56 2.75
CA ASP A 270 -11.77 -21.01 4.10
C ASP A 270 -12.16 -19.54 4.18
N ASN A 271 -12.07 -18.81 3.06
CA ASN A 271 -12.49 -17.41 2.96
C ASN A 271 -13.95 -17.24 2.46
N GLY A 272 -14.73 -18.32 2.38
CA GLY A 272 -16.14 -18.29 1.98
C GLY A 272 -16.39 -18.20 0.47
N GLY A 273 -15.39 -18.51 -0.35
CA GLY A 273 -15.52 -18.60 -1.79
C GLY A 273 -16.07 -19.95 -2.24
N ASN A 274 -16.92 -19.94 -3.27
CA ASN A 274 -17.56 -21.14 -3.80
C ASN A 274 -16.91 -21.66 -5.11
N GLN A 275 -15.89 -20.97 -5.62
CA GLN A 275 -15.27 -21.32 -6.89
C GLN A 275 -14.29 -22.47 -6.71
N ILE A 276 -14.49 -23.57 -7.44
CA ILE A 276 -13.57 -24.71 -7.46
C ILE A 276 -12.59 -24.56 -8.63
N ILE A 277 -11.32 -24.39 -8.31
CA ILE A 277 -10.21 -24.33 -9.26
C ILE A 277 -9.81 -25.76 -9.66
N SER A 278 -10.02 -26.10 -10.92
CA SER A 278 -9.70 -27.39 -11.49
C SER A 278 -9.50 -27.27 -13.00
N PRO A 279 -8.53 -27.99 -13.60
CA PRO A 279 -8.35 -27.99 -15.05
C PRO A 279 -9.61 -28.43 -15.81
N LEU A 280 -10.43 -29.28 -15.18
CA LEU A 280 -11.72 -29.76 -15.72
C LEU A 280 -12.79 -28.67 -15.79
N ASN A 281 -12.69 -27.63 -14.95
CA ASN A 281 -13.63 -26.52 -14.89
C ASN A 281 -13.23 -25.35 -15.81
N HIS A 282 -12.24 -25.56 -16.68
CA HIS A 282 -11.74 -24.55 -17.63
C HIS A 282 -11.24 -23.26 -16.95
N ASN A 283 -10.66 -23.37 -15.75
CA ASN A 283 -10.13 -22.23 -14.98
C ASN A 283 -8.66 -22.38 -14.56
N VAL A 284 -7.97 -23.39 -15.08
CA VAL A 284 -6.52 -23.61 -14.88
C VAL A 284 -5.80 -23.64 -16.23
N VAL A 285 -4.70 -22.91 -16.30
CA VAL A 285 -3.77 -22.84 -17.44
C VAL A 285 -2.39 -23.26 -16.96
N PHE A 286 -1.65 -23.97 -17.79
CA PHE A 286 -0.28 -24.40 -17.52
C PHE A 286 0.67 -23.71 -18.50
N GLY A 287 1.86 -23.34 -18.07
CA GLY A 287 2.80 -22.73 -19.00
C GLY A 287 4.15 -22.35 -18.41
N SER A 288 4.92 -21.69 -19.27
CA SER A 288 6.16 -21.03 -18.91
C SER A 288 6.23 -19.69 -19.63
N GLY A 289 6.12 -18.60 -18.88
CA GLY A 289 6.35 -17.26 -19.41
C GLY A 289 7.78 -17.08 -19.94
N LEU A 290 8.75 -17.79 -19.34
CA LEU A 290 10.14 -17.75 -19.80
C LEU A 290 10.31 -18.40 -21.17
N PHE A 291 9.74 -19.59 -21.37
CA PHE A 291 9.79 -20.32 -22.66
C PHE A 291 8.64 -19.98 -23.61
N GLN A 292 7.82 -18.98 -23.24
CA GLN A 292 6.80 -18.34 -24.08
C GLN A 292 5.71 -19.29 -24.57
N PHE A 293 5.21 -20.15 -23.70
CA PHE A 293 4.09 -21.03 -24.04
C PHE A 293 3.09 -21.16 -22.92
N VAL A 294 1.83 -21.41 -23.32
CA VAL A 294 0.70 -21.70 -22.44
C VAL A 294 -0.18 -22.77 -23.06
N PHE A 295 -0.80 -23.59 -22.23
CA PHE A 295 -1.74 -24.61 -22.67
C PHE A 295 -2.78 -24.93 -21.60
N THR A 296 -3.87 -25.54 -22.04
CA THR A 296 -4.89 -26.16 -21.19
C THR A 296 -5.02 -27.63 -21.55
N ILE A 297 -5.70 -28.41 -20.70
CA ILE A 297 -6.02 -29.80 -21.03
C ILE A 297 -6.85 -29.90 -22.31
N GLN A 298 -7.69 -28.91 -22.60
CA GLN A 298 -8.51 -28.87 -23.81
C GLN A 298 -7.68 -28.55 -25.06
N SER A 299 -6.71 -27.64 -24.98
CA SER A 299 -5.82 -27.37 -26.11
C SER A 299 -4.97 -28.60 -26.46
N PHE A 300 -4.58 -29.41 -25.47
CA PHE A 300 -3.93 -30.70 -25.71
C PHE A 300 -4.90 -31.73 -26.29
N ALA A 301 -6.12 -31.84 -25.76
CA ALA A 301 -7.13 -32.77 -26.28
C ALA A 301 -7.40 -32.57 -27.78
N ARG A 302 -7.43 -31.31 -28.26
CA ARG A 302 -7.59 -30.97 -29.69
C ARG A 302 -6.45 -31.49 -30.57
N ARG A 303 -5.25 -31.72 -30.03
CA ARG A 303 -4.13 -32.32 -30.79
C ARG A 303 -4.33 -33.81 -31.04
N TYR A 304 -5.08 -34.47 -30.17
CA TYR A 304 -5.41 -35.90 -30.26
C TYR A 304 -6.77 -36.15 -30.93
N ASN A 305 -7.28 -35.20 -31.72
CA ASN A 305 -8.61 -35.28 -32.35
C ASN A 305 -8.81 -36.53 -33.24
N ASN A 306 -7.71 -37.11 -33.76
CA ASN A 306 -7.76 -38.34 -34.54
C ASN A 306 -8.09 -39.59 -33.70
N PHE A 307 -7.99 -39.48 -32.38
CA PHE A 307 -8.16 -40.60 -31.45
C PHE A 307 -9.55 -40.60 -30.78
N LEU A 308 -9.99 -39.45 -30.27
CA LEU A 308 -11.25 -39.25 -29.55
C LEU A 308 -11.82 -37.85 -29.79
N ASN A 309 -13.13 -37.68 -29.55
CA ASN A 309 -13.74 -36.35 -29.50
C ASN A 309 -13.04 -35.51 -28.41
N PRO A 310 -12.52 -34.30 -28.74
CA PRO A 310 -11.77 -33.46 -27.81
C PRO A 310 -12.52 -33.14 -26.50
N GLU A 311 -13.83 -32.94 -26.55
CA GLU A 311 -14.62 -32.61 -25.35
C GLU A 311 -14.71 -33.78 -24.38
N GLN A 312 -14.94 -34.98 -24.90
CA GLN A 312 -14.97 -36.20 -24.09
C GLN A 312 -13.59 -36.52 -23.53
N PHE A 313 -12.56 -36.36 -24.35
CA PHE A 313 -11.19 -36.63 -23.94
C PHE A 313 -10.70 -35.65 -22.87
N THR A 314 -11.08 -34.37 -22.95
CA THR A 314 -10.77 -33.36 -21.92
C THR A 314 -11.20 -33.80 -20.51
N ARG A 315 -12.39 -34.42 -20.38
CA ARG A 315 -12.89 -34.93 -19.09
C ARG A 315 -12.09 -36.11 -18.53
N LEU A 316 -11.28 -36.76 -19.36
CA LEU A 316 -10.49 -37.95 -19.01
C LEU A 316 -9.02 -37.61 -18.75
N LEU A 317 -8.58 -36.38 -19.02
CA LEU A 317 -7.18 -35.95 -18.95
C LEU A 317 -6.71 -35.48 -17.58
N TRP A 318 -7.58 -35.45 -16.56
CA TRP A 318 -7.23 -34.98 -15.21
C TRP A 318 -7.84 -35.87 -14.12
N GLY A 319 -7.12 -36.03 -13.01
CA GLY A 319 -7.51 -36.87 -11.88
C GLY A 319 -6.91 -38.28 -11.93
N ASP A 320 -7.40 -39.16 -11.07
CA ASP A 320 -6.96 -40.56 -10.99
C ASP A 320 -7.61 -41.42 -12.08
N ILE A 321 -7.35 -41.06 -13.33
CA ILE A 321 -7.74 -41.77 -14.54
C ILE A 321 -6.47 -42.26 -15.22
N TYR A 322 -6.50 -43.50 -15.70
CA TYR A 322 -5.38 -44.20 -16.31
C TYR A 322 -5.81 -44.73 -17.68
N TYR A 323 -4.86 -44.86 -18.60
CA TYR A 323 -5.13 -45.45 -19.92
C TYR A 323 -4.55 -46.85 -20.00
N ASP A 324 -5.40 -47.85 -20.25
CA ASP A 324 -4.98 -49.22 -20.44
C ASP A 324 -4.57 -49.42 -21.90
N ASN A 325 -3.26 -49.55 -22.13
CA ASN A 325 -2.71 -49.69 -23.48
C ASN A 325 -3.10 -51.01 -24.17
N LYS A 326 -3.51 -52.04 -23.41
CA LYS A 326 -3.93 -53.33 -23.96
C LYS A 326 -5.39 -53.31 -24.37
N GLU A 327 -6.27 -52.87 -23.47
CA GLU A 327 -7.71 -52.80 -23.71
C GLU A 327 -8.13 -51.53 -24.46
N LYS A 328 -7.21 -50.58 -24.64
CA LYS A 328 -7.41 -49.25 -25.24
C LYS A 328 -8.56 -48.46 -24.59
N LYS A 329 -8.69 -48.58 -23.27
CA LYS A 329 -9.79 -48.00 -22.47
C LYS A 329 -9.25 -47.18 -21.32
N PHE A 330 -10.03 -46.17 -20.93
CA PHE A 330 -9.77 -45.41 -19.71
C PHE A 330 -10.32 -46.15 -18.50
N VAL A 331 -9.49 -46.31 -17.49
CA VAL A 331 -9.81 -46.99 -16.24
C VAL A 331 -9.54 -46.06 -15.05
N ARG A 332 -10.31 -46.22 -13.97
CA ARG A 332 -10.15 -45.41 -12.74
C ARG A 332 -9.29 -46.08 -11.67
N LYS A 333 -8.87 -47.32 -11.91
CA LYS A 333 -8.01 -48.09 -11.03
C LYS A 333 -6.73 -48.42 -11.77
N MET A 334 -5.61 -48.34 -11.07
CA MET A 334 -4.32 -48.78 -11.61
C MET A 334 -4.40 -50.26 -12.00
N SER A 335 -3.85 -50.58 -13.16
CA SER A 335 -3.66 -51.95 -13.62
C SER A 335 -2.21 -52.12 -14.09
N PRO A 336 -1.69 -53.36 -14.23
CA PRO A 336 -0.35 -53.58 -14.77
C PRO A 336 -0.14 -52.97 -16.17
N TYR A 337 -1.23 -52.75 -16.91
CA TYR A 337 -1.23 -52.18 -18.26
C TYR A 337 -1.68 -50.70 -18.29
N ALA A 338 -2.02 -50.14 -17.13
CA ALA A 338 -2.48 -48.77 -16.91
C ALA A 338 -1.80 -48.22 -15.65
N THR A 339 -0.50 -47.94 -15.77
CA THR A 339 0.38 -47.60 -14.63
C THR A 339 0.45 -46.10 -14.37
N GLN A 340 0.30 -45.27 -15.40
CA GLN A 340 0.40 -43.82 -15.31
C GLN A 340 -0.96 -43.13 -15.47
N ARG A 341 -1.10 -41.96 -14.83
CA ARG A 341 -2.28 -41.12 -15.03
C ARG A 341 -2.30 -40.57 -16.45
N THR A 342 -3.50 -40.36 -16.99
CA THR A 342 -3.70 -39.79 -18.33
C THR A 342 -3.03 -38.42 -18.50
N PHE A 343 -3.06 -37.55 -17.48
CA PHE A 343 -2.33 -36.27 -17.52
C PHE A 343 -0.82 -36.48 -17.69
N VAL A 344 -0.27 -37.52 -17.05
CA VAL A 344 1.16 -37.82 -17.12
C VAL A 344 1.50 -38.36 -18.51
N GLU A 345 0.79 -39.38 -18.97
CA GLU A 345 1.06 -40.08 -20.23
C GLU A 345 0.84 -39.19 -21.47
N PHE A 346 -0.26 -38.42 -21.50
CA PHE A 346 -0.66 -37.65 -22.69
C PHE A 346 -0.23 -36.18 -22.67
N ILE A 347 0.23 -35.63 -21.54
CA ILE A 347 0.63 -34.21 -21.45
C ILE A 347 2.05 -34.06 -20.92
N LEU A 348 2.34 -34.52 -19.70
CA LEU A 348 3.67 -34.29 -19.12
C LEU A 348 4.78 -35.05 -19.85
N GLU A 349 4.60 -36.35 -20.13
CA GLU A 349 5.62 -37.13 -20.82
C GLU A 349 6.03 -36.55 -22.20
N PRO A 350 5.10 -36.16 -23.09
CA PRO A 350 5.46 -35.48 -24.33
C PRO A 350 6.28 -34.20 -24.12
N ILE A 351 5.91 -33.38 -23.12
CA ILE A 351 6.64 -32.15 -22.80
C ILE A 351 8.04 -32.48 -22.27
N TYR A 352 8.16 -33.45 -21.37
CA TYR A 352 9.45 -33.91 -20.84
C TYR A 352 10.35 -34.45 -21.95
N LYS A 353 9.80 -35.24 -22.88
CA LYS A 353 10.53 -35.76 -24.06
C LYS A 353 11.00 -34.60 -24.96
N LEU A 354 10.14 -33.61 -25.21
CA LEU A 354 10.50 -32.42 -25.98
C LEU A 354 11.67 -31.65 -25.35
N PHE A 355 11.58 -31.36 -24.06
CA PHE A 355 12.65 -30.67 -23.33
C PHE A 355 13.94 -31.49 -23.27
N GLY A 356 13.84 -32.79 -22.97
CA GLY A 356 14.99 -33.69 -22.89
C GLY A 356 15.77 -33.78 -24.21
N GLN A 357 15.07 -33.91 -25.34
CA GLN A 357 15.70 -33.98 -26.67
C GLN A 357 16.34 -32.67 -27.09
N VAL A 358 15.71 -31.52 -26.79
CA VAL A 358 16.30 -30.21 -27.14
C VAL A 358 17.51 -29.89 -26.26
N VAL A 359 17.48 -30.27 -24.97
CA VAL A 359 18.59 -30.04 -24.04
C VAL A 359 19.78 -30.95 -24.34
N SER A 360 19.56 -32.21 -24.76
CA SER A 360 20.64 -33.14 -25.12
C SER A 360 21.42 -32.68 -26.36
N LYS A 361 20.78 -31.91 -27.27
CA LYS A 361 21.37 -31.39 -28.51
C LYS A 361 21.96 -32.46 -29.44
N ASP A 362 21.51 -33.70 -29.34
CA ASP A 362 21.93 -34.76 -30.26
C ASP A 362 21.36 -34.48 -31.66
N LYS A 363 22.20 -33.98 -32.57
CA LYS A 363 21.77 -33.54 -33.91
C LYS A 363 21.19 -34.67 -34.74
N GLU A 364 21.69 -35.90 -34.59
CA GLU A 364 21.25 -37.04 -35.39
C GLU A 364 19.81 -37.46 -35.02
N GLN A 365 19.41 -37.24 -33.77
CA GLN A 365 18.08 -37.58 -33.27
C GLN A 365 17.11 -36.39 -33.22
N LEU A 366 17.62 -35.18 -32.96
CA LEU A 366 16.80 -33.99 -32.74
C LEU A 366 16.04 -33.56 -33.99
N GLU A 367 16.69 -33.51 -35.16
CA GLU A 367 16.04 -33.07 -36.40
C GLU A 367 14.89 -34.04 -36.81
N PRO A 368 15.10 -35.37 -36.87
CA PRO A 368 14.01 -36.31 -37.09
C PRO A 368 12.89 -36.23 -36.04
N PHE A 369 13.25 -36.07 -34.75
CA PHE A 369 12.26 -35.98 -33.68
C PHE A 369 11.40 -34.71 -33.80
N LEU A 370 12.00 -33.54 -34.04
CA LEU A 370 11.26 -32.29 -34.21
C LEU A 370 10.32 -32.37 -35.43
N LEU A 371 10.79 -32.97 -36.53
CA LEU A 371 9.94 -33.22 -37.70
C LEU A 371 8.75 -34.14 -37.37
N SER A 372 8.94 -35.18 -36.54
CA SER A 372 7.84 -36.05 -36.09
C SER A 372 6.78 -35.31 -35.27
N GLN A 373 7.17 -34.22 -34.59
CA GLN A 373 6.29 -33.34 -33.83
C GLN A 373 5.72 -32.19 -34.68
N GLY A 374 5.99 -32.15 -35.98
CA GLY A 374 5.54 -31.11 -36.91
C GLY A 374 6.33 -29.80 -36.83
N ILE A 375 7.54 -29.82 -36.27
CA ILE A 375 8.39 -28.64 -36.08
C ILE A 375 9.50 -28.65 -37.13
N SER A 376 9.54 -27.61 -37.97
CA SER A 376 10.59 -27.40 -38.96
C SER A 376 11.42 -26.17 -38.59
N LEU A 377 12.74 -26.33 -38.52
CA LEU A 377 13.70 -25.28 -38.18
C LEU A 377 14.74 -25.11 -39.28
N LYS A 378 15.30 -23.90 -39.40
CA LYS A 378 16.43 -23.62 -40.31
C LYS A 378 17.72 -24.19 -39.75
N LYS A 379 18.66 -24.56 -40.62
CA LYS A 379 20.01 -25.04 -40.21
C LYS A 379 20.78 -24.08 -39.29
N SER A 380 20.52 -22.78 -39.39
CA SER A 380 21.11 -21.76 -38.49
C SER A 380 20.50 -21.79 -37.09
N GLU A 381 19.22 -22.16 -36.96
CA GLU A 381 18.48 -22.17 -35.69
C GLU A 381 18.93 -23.33 -34.80
N PHE A 382 19.27 -24.48 -35.38
CA PHE A 382 19.89 -25.61 -34.66
C PHE A 382 21.25 -25.26 -34.02
N LYS A 383 21.92 -24.19 -34.47
CA LYS A 383 23.19 -23.73 -33.88
C LYS A 383 23.01 -22.82 -32.68
N MET A 384 21.78 -22.43 -32.34
CA MET A 384 21.50 -21.57 -31.19
C MET A 384 21.85 -22.25 -29.85
N ASP A 385 22.01 -21.44 -28.82
CA ASP A 385 22.10 -21.94 -27.44
C ASP A 385 20.80 -22.65 -27.03
N THR A 386 20.89 -23.53 -26.03
CA THR A 386 19.77 -24.37 -25.57
C THR A 386 18.53 -23.54 -25.20
N ARG A 387 18.71 -22.45 -24.45
CA ARG A 387 17.59 -21.61 -23.99
C ARG A 387 16.86 -20.88 -25.14
N PRO A 388 17.54 -20.15 -26.05
CA PRO A 388 16.89 -19.60 -27.25
C PRO A 388 16.25 -20.66 -28.14
N LEU A 389 16.90 -21.81 -28.33
CA LEU A 389 16.36 -22.92 -29.13
C LEU A 389 15.07 -23.47 -28.51
N LEU A 390 15.04 -23.69 -27.19
CA LEU A 390 13.82 -24.10 -26.47
C LEU A 390 12.71 -23.06 -26.62
N LYS A 391 13.00 -21.76 -26.47
CA LYS A 391 12.00 -20.70 -26.68
C LYS A 391 11.39 -20.80 -28.09
N LEU A 392 12.22 -21.01 -29.11
CA LEU A 392 11.76 -21.15 -30.50
C LEU A 392 10.92 -22.42 -30.69
N VAL A 393 11.43 -23.58 -30.26
CA VAL A 393 10.75 -24.87 -30.36
C VAL A 393 9.40 -24.84 -29.64
N CYS A 394 9.34 -24.32 -28.41
CA CYS A 394 8.10 -24.19 -27.65
C CYS A 394 7.12 -23.23 -28.34
N SER A 395 7.58 -22.10 -28.89
CA SER A 395 6.69 -21.16 -29.59
C SER A 395 6.01 -21.80 -30.82
N ILE A 396 6.72 -22.67 -31.55
CA ILE A 396 6.16 -23.39 -32.69
C ILE A 396 5.27 -24.54 -32.21
N TYR A 397 5.73 -25.33 -31.24
CA TYR A 397 5.02 -26.50 -30.75
C TYR A 397 3.69 -26.14 -30.08
N PHE A 398 3.66 -25.11 -29.24
CA PHE A 398 2.46 -24.68 -28.51
C PHE A 398 1.62 -23.68 -29.29
N GLY A 399 2.24 -22.87 -30.15
CA GLY A 399 1.57 -21.85 -30.93
C GLY A 399 1.30 -20.58 -30.13
N ASN A 400 0.14 -19.97 -30.39
CA ASN A 400 -0.30 -18.71 -29.80
C ASN A 400 -0.98 -18.88 -28.43
N THR A 401 -1.28 -17.78 -27.74
CA THR A 401 -1.98 -17.78 -26.44
C THR A 401 -3.48 -18.06 -26.52
N SER A 402 -3.97 -18.65 -27.61
CA SER A 402 -5.40 -18.87 -27.87
C SER A 402 -6.09 -19.72 -26.80
N SER A 403 -5.36 -20.69 -26.23
CA SER A 403 -5.82 -21.54 -25.13
C SER A 403 -6.15 -20.76 -23.85
N LEU A 404 -5.33 -19.76 -23.53
CA LEU A 404 -5.56 -18.85 -22.41
C LEU A 404 -6.71 -17.88 -22.72
N VAL A 405 -6.82 -17.38 -23.95
CA VAL A 405 -7.93 -16.53 -24.38
C VAL A 405 -9.27 -17.28 -24.30
N ASP A 406 -9.33 -18.55 -24.70
CA ASP A 406 -10.53 -19.39 -24.54
C ASP A 406 -10.99 -19.41 -23.07
N VAL A 407 -10.07 -19.65 -22.13
CA VAL A 407 -10.36 -19.64 -20.68
C VAL A 407 -10.85 -18.28 -20.22
N LEU A 408 -10.20 -17.19 -20.64
CA LEU A 408 -10.62 -15.84 -20.25
C LEU A 408 -12.02 -15.51 -20.79
N VAL A 409 -12.34 -15.90 -22.01
CA VAL A 409 -13.65 -15.63 -22.61
C VAL A 409 -14.76 -16.38 -21.88
N GLU A 410 -14.49 -17.59 -21.40
CA GLU A 410 -15.44 -18.48 -20.73
C GLU A 410 -15.62 -18.16 -19.24
N GLN A 411 -14.54 -17.85 -18.52
CA GLN A 411 -14.56 -17.63 -17.06
C GLN A 411 -14.72 -16.17 -16.64
N VAL A 412 -14.26 -15.23 -17.46
CA VAL A 412 -14.32 -13.79 -17.14
C VAL A 412 -15.62 -13.21 -17.68
N PRO A 413 -16.39 -12.48 -16.86
CA PRO A 413 -17.61 -11.84 -17.32
C PRO A 413 -17.30 -10.80 -18.39
N ASN A 414 -18.28 -10.54 -19.25
CA ASN A 414 -18.14 -9.46 -20.22
C ASN A 414 -18.09 -8.09 -19.52
N SER A 415 -17.60 -7.06 -20.21
CA SER A 415 -17.35 -5.76 -19.58
C SER A 415 -18.62 -5.06 -19.07
N GLN A 416 -19.79 -5.38 -19.62
CA GLN A 416 -21.08 -4.81 -19.18
C GLN A 416 -21.52 -5.45 -17.85
N GLU A 417 -21.50 -6.78 -17.75
CA GLU A 417 -21.79 -7.51 -16.51
C GLU A 417 -20.82 -7.11 -15.39
N GLY A 418 -19.53 -7.02 -15.72
CA GLY A 418 -18.50 -6.56 -14.79
C GLY A 418 -18.77 -5.13 -14.29
N SER A 419 -19.16 -4.22 -15.18
CA SER A 419 -19.45 -2.83 -14.81
C SER A 419 -20.70 -2.71 -13.94
N LYS A 420 -21.74 -3.48 -14.24
CA LYS A 420 -22.95 -3.59 -13.39
C LYS A 420 -22.60 -4.05 -11.98
N LYS A 421 -21.82 -5.12 -11.86
CA LYS A 421 -21.40 -5.67 -10.56
C LYS A 421 -20.58 -4.67 -9.75
N LYS A 422 -19.66 -3.95 -10.39
CA LYS A 422 -18.86 -2.92 -9.71
C LYS A 422 -19.69 -1.72 -9.27
N MET A 423 -20.66 -1.29 -10.09
CA MET A 423 -21.58 -0.23 -9.70
C MET A 423 -22.41 -0.65 -8.48
N GLU A 424 -22.90 -1.88 -8.45
CA GLU A 424 -23.68 -2.42 -7.33
C GLU A 424 -22.86 -2.52 -6.03
N LEU A 425 -21.60 -2.92 -6.14
CA LEU A 425 -20.71 -3.13 -4.98
C LEU A 425 -20.15 -1.83 -4.40
N TYR A 426 -19.77 -0.86 -5.24
CA TYR A 426 -19.00 0.30 -4.78
C TYR A 426 -19.77 1.61 -4.72
N TYR A 427 -20.94 1.73 -5.36
CA TYR A 427 -21.70 2.99 -5.28
C TYR A 427 -22.21 3.24 -3.87
N GLN A 428 -21.88 4.41 -3.29
CA GLN A 428 -22.26 4.77 -1.92
C GLN A 428 -23.61 5.48 -1.83
N GLY A 429 -24.05 6.13 -2.91
CA GLY A 429 -25.30 6.88 -2.91
C GLY A 429 -26.55 6.02 -2.94
N ASP A 430 -27.70 6.70 -2.93
CA ASP A 430 -29.00 6.05 -3.00
C ASP A 430 -29.21 5.32 -4.35
N LYS A 431 -29.42 4.00 -4.26
CA LYS A 431 -29.64 3.09 -5.39
C LYS A 431 -31.05 3.21 -5.98
N SER A 432 -31.96 3.96 -5.35
CA SER A 432 -33.30 4.23 -5.88
C SER A 432 -33.31 5.30 -6.99
N LYS A 433 -32.27 6.15 -7.06
CA LYS A 433 -32.18 7.26 -8.01
C LYS A 433 -32.10 6.78 -9.45
N GLN A 434 -32.77 7.49 -10.37
CA GLN A 434 -32.74 7.16 -11.80
C GLN A 434 -31.33 7.21 -12.41
N SER A 435 -30.49 8.15 -11.97
CA SER A 435 -29.09 8.25 -12.41
C SER A 435 -28.31 6.96 -12.10
N TYR A 436 -28.49 6.40 -10.91
CA TYR A 436 -27.93 5.10 -10.55
C TYR A 436 -28.50 3.97 -11.41
N ILE A 437 -29.83 3.87 -11.55
CA ILE A 437 -30.48 2.78 -12.29
C ILE A 437 -29.98 2.73 -13.75
N GLN A 438 -29.83 3.90 -14.38
CA GLN A 438 -29.29 4.01 -15.73
C GLN A 438 -27.78 3.69 -15.78
N ALA A 439 -27.00 4.19 -14.81
CA ALA A 439 -25.56 3.90 -14.72
C ALA A 439 -25.27 2.40 -14.49
N ALA A 440 -26.07 1.75 -13.64
CA ALA A 440 -25.91 0.35 -13.25
C ALA A 440 -26.14 -0.64 -14.41
N GLN A 441 -26.73 -0.20 -15.53
CA GLN A 441 -26.84 -1.03 -16.73
C GLN A 441 -25.48 -1.25 -17.42
N GLY A 442 -24.45 -0.46 -17.08
CA GLY A 442 -23.11 -0.55 -17.68
C GLY A 442 -23.11 -0.28 -19.19
N SER A 443 -24.06 0.52 -19.67
CA SER A 443 -24.25 0.78 -21.09
C SER A 443 -23.46 1.99 -21.55
N HIS A 444 -22.90 1.93 -22.76
CA HIS A 444 -22.22 3.06 -23.39
C HIS A 444 -23.14 4.25 -23.70
N LYS A 445 -24.47 4.04 -23.69
CA LYS A 445 -25.50 5.09 -23.84
C LYS A 445 -26.01 5.63 -22.51
N GLY A 446 -25.55 5.07 -21.39
CA GLY A 446 -25.93 5.50 -20.06
C GLY A 446 -25.26 6.83 -19.66
N PRO A 447 -25.58 7.32 -18.47
CA PRO A 447 -24.88 8.44 -17.84
C PRO A 447 -23.38 8.17 -17.71
N LEU A 448 -22.54 9.19 -17.90
CA LEU A 448 -21.10 9.04 -17.70
C LEU A 448 -20.79 8.77 -16.23
N CYS A 449 -20.11 7.66 -15.98
CA CYS A 449 -19.54 7.33 -14.68
C CYS A 449 -18.19 6.66 -14.89
N ILE A 450 -17.11 7.27 -14.41
CA ILE A 450 -15.76 6.73 -14.48
C ILE A 450 -15.20 6.60 -13.07
N ASN A 451 -14.62 5.44 -12.78
CA ASN A 451 -13.87 5.22 -11.55
C ASN A 451 -12.37 5.43 -11.82
N VAL A 452 -11.79 6.51 -11.30
CA VAL A 452 -10.33 6.76 -11.38
C VAL A 452 -9.65 5.95 -10.30
N VAL A 453 -8.71 5.09 -10.71
CA VAL A 453 -8.05 4.14 -9.82
C VAL A 453 -6.58 4.44 -9.57
N LYS A 454 -5.92 5.17 -10.48
CA LYS A 454 -4.48 5.42 -10.42
C LYS A 454 -4.08 6.64 -11.24
N LEU A 455 -3.02 7.32 -10.84
CA LEU A 455 -2.38 8.41 -11.57
C LEU A 455 -0.99 7.99 -12.06
N TYR A 456 -0.70 8.19 -13.34
CA TYR A 456 0.61 7.94 -13.93
C TYR A 456 1.34 9.24 -14.18
N SER A 457 2.60 9.32 -13.75
CA SER A 457 3.45 10.45 -14.11
C SER A 457 3.68 10.45 -15.61
N ARG A 458 3.68 11.64 -16.20
CA ARG A 458 4.25 11.84 -17.52
C ARG A 458 5.78 11.80 -17.47
N PRO A 459 6.45 11.57 -18.61
CA PRO A 459 7.92 11.56 -18.67
C PRO A 459 8.55 12.88 -18.22
N ASP A 460 7.83 14.00 -18.36
CA ASP A 460 8.27 15.30 -17.84
C ASP A 460 8.32 15.37 -16.30
N CYS A 461 7.73 14.42 -15.60
CA CYS A 461 7.57 14.37 -14.14
C CYS A 461 6.86 15.60 -13.54
N MET A 462 6.14 16.36 -14.37
CA MET A 462 5.44 17.58 -13.97
C MET A 462 3.94 17.35 -13.82
N SER A 463 3.38 16.56 -14.73
CA SER A 463 1.93 16.31 -14.80
C SER A 463 1.61 14.83 -14.69
N PHE A 464 0.37 14.54 -14.31
CA PHE A 464 -0.13 13.18 -14.23
C PHE A 464 -1.29 12.96 -15.20
N ASP A 465 -1.38 11.73 -15.69
CA ASP A 465 -2.54 11.24 -16.41
C ASP A 465 -3.35 10.32 -15.49
N ALA A 466 -4.67 10.49 -15.45
CA ALA A 466 -5.56 9.69 -14.61
C ALA A 466 -6.05 8.45 -15.34
N LEU A 467 -5.70 7.26 -14.86
CA LEU A 467 -6.25 6.00 -15.33
C LEU A 467 -7.57 5.72 -14.61
N GLY A 468 -8.62 5.53 -15.40
CA GLY A 468 -9.93 5.13 -14.89
C GLY A 468 -10.61 4.07 -15.74
N ARG A 469 -11.58 3.40 -15.13
CA ARG A 469 -12.52 2.53 -15.83
C ARG A 469 -13.80 3.29 -16.11
N VAL A 470 -14.22 3.33 -17.38
CA VAL A 470 -15.54 3.85 -17.74
C VAL A 470 -16.58 2.79 -17.34
N VAL A 471 -17.30 3.02 -16.25
CA VAL A 471 -18.33 2.09 -15.74
C VAL A 471 -19.61 2.24 -16.55
N SER A 472 -20.00 3.46 -16.90
CA SER A 472 -21.15 3.76 -17.73
C SER A 472 -20.91 5.00 -18.60
N GLY A 473 -21.67 5.10 -19.70
CA GLY A 473 -21.58 6.19 -20.66
C GLY A 473 -20.36 6.11 -21.58
N THR A 474 -19.99 7.25 -22.16
CA THR A 474 -18.86 7.36 -23.09
C THR A 474 -18.15 8.69 -22.86
N ILE A 475 -16.86 8.64 -22.52
CA ILE A 475 -16.02 9.84 -22.41
C ILE A 475 -15.56 10.30 -23.79
N LYS A 476 -15.52 11.61 -24.01
CA LYS A 476 -15.01 12.23 -25.25
C LYS A 476 -13.91 13.24 -24.97
N LYS A 477 -12.98 13.37 -25.92
CA LYS A 477 -11.97 14.45 -25.92
C LYS A 477 -12.64 15.83 -25.91
N GLY A 478 -12.16 16.74 -25.07
CA GLY A 478 -12.68 18.11 -24.95
C GLY A 478 -13.98 18.25 -24.15
N GLN A 479 -14.52 17.17 -23.58
CA GLN A 479 -15.74 17.20 -22.79
C GLN A 479 -15.51 17.84 -21.42
N ASN A 480 -16.46 18.65 -20.94
CA ASN A 480 -16.49 19.12 -19.56
C ASN A 480 -17.09 18.03 -18.66
N VAL A 481 -16.42 17.75 -17.55
CA VAL A 481 -16.81 16.71 -16.59
C VAL A 481 -16.75 17.22 -15.16
N LYS A 482 -17.62 16.68 -14.31
CA LYS A 482 -17.65 16.89 -12.86
C LYS A 482 -16.75 15.83 -12.21
N LEU A 483 -15.72 16.28 -11.50
CA LEU A 483 -14.80 15.45 -10.72
C LEU A 483 -15.29 15.46 -9.27
N LEU A 484 -15.51 14.28 -8.70
CA LEU A 484 -15.90 14.07 -7.32
C LEU A 484 -14.75 13.41 -6.59
N GLY A 485 -14.16 14.09 -5.60
CA GLY A 485 -13.08 13.57 -4.77
C GLY A 485 -13.58 12.56 -3.73
N GLU A 486 -12.67 12.03 -2.91
CA GLU A 486 -12.97 10.98 -1.92
C GLU A 486 -13.82 11.48 -0.74
N LYS A 487 -13.82 12.80 -0.48
CA LYS A 487 -14.57 13.40 0.62
C LYS A 487 -15.90 14.01 0.17
N TYR A 488 -16.20 13.98 -1.13
CA TYR A 488 -17.43 14.52 -1.66
C TYR A 488 -18.65 13.86 -1.01
N ASN A 489 -19.62 14.67 -0.65
CA ASN A 489 -20.97 14.25 -0.30
C ASN A 489 -21.97 15.19 -0.98
N ILE A 490 -23.22 14.76 -1.16
CA ILE A 490 -24.27 15.59 -1.75
C ILE A 490 -24.54 16.85 -0.91
N ASP A 491 -24.34 16.76 0.41
CA ASP A 491 -24.49 17.89 1.34
C ASP A 491 -23.26 18.81 1.36
N ASP A 492 -22.10 18.33 0.88
CA ASP A 492 -20.81 19.01 0.91
C ASP A 492 -20.10 18.90 -0.44
N GLU A 493 -20.32 19.91 -1.28
CA GLU A 493 -19.74 20.00 -2.62
C GLU A 493 -18.32 20.62 -2.63
N GLU A 494 -17.63 20.77 -1.49
CA GLU A 494 -16.27 21.35 -1.47
C GLU A 494 -15.26 20.50 -2.26
N ASP A 495 -15.38 19.16 -2.19
CA ASP A 495 -14.49 18.22 -2.89
C ASP A 495 -14.99 17.90 -4.31
N MET A 496 -15.47 18.93 -5.00
CA MET A 496 -16.01 18.88 -6.35
C MET A 496 -15.36 19.90 -7.27
N ALA A 497 -15.03 19.48 -8.49
CA ALA A 497 -14.50 20.40 -9.49
C ALA A 497 -14.97 20.06 -10.91
N ILE A 498 -15.36 21.08 -11.67
CA ILE A 498 -15.66 20.94 -13.09
C ILE A 498 -14.38 21.22 -13.89
N ARG A 499 -14.00 20.28 -14.76
CA ARG A 499 -12.79 20.41 -15.60
C ARG A 499 -13.04 19.93 -17.03
N ASN A 500 -12.30 20.53 -17.95
CA ASN A 500 -12.28 20.11 -19.35
C ASN A 500 -11.20 19.05 -19.56
N ILE A 501 -11.56 17.96 -20.24
CA ILE A 501 -10.62 16.90 -20.60
C ILE A 501 -9.81 17.32 -21.83
N LYS A 502 -8.50 17.47 -21.68
CA LYS A 502 -7.62 17.87 -22.79
C LYS A 502 -7.55 16.79 -23.87
N ASN A 503 -7.10 15.59 -23.49
CA ASN A 503 -6.97 14.43 -24.36
C ASN A 503 -7.31 13.15 -23.57
N ILE A 504 -7.59 12.09 -24.31
CA ILE A 504 -7.77 10.75 -23.76
C ILE A 504 -6.98 9.73 -24.56
N TYR A 505 -6.45 8.72 -23.87
CA TYR A 505 -5.54 7.74 -24.44
C TYR A 505 -5.92 6.32 -24.01
N ILE A 506 -5.55 5.35 -24.85
CA ILE A 506 -5.37 3.95 -24.47
C ILE A 506 -3.90 3.79 -24.07
N TYR A 507 -3.65 3.40 -22.82
CA TYR A 507 -2.29 3.26 -22.31
C TYR A 507 -1.73 1.86 -22.61
N GLN A 508 -0.49 1.80 -23.08
CA GLN A 508 0.19 0.57 -23.50
C GLN A 508 1.57 0.43 -22.82
N GLY A 509 1.75 1.04 -21.65
CA GLY A 509 3.02 1.11 -20.93
C GLY A 509 4.03 2.05 -21.60
N ARG A 510 4.69 1.59 -22.68
CA ARG A 510 5.79 2.34 -23.32
C ARG A 510 5.32 3.44 -24.29
N TYR A 511 4.05 3.42 -24.68
CA TYR A 511 3.45 4.40 -25.57
C TYR A 511 1.97 4.64 -25.22
N ARG A 512 1.43 5.75 -25.73
CA ARG A 512 0.04 6.18 -25.52
C ARG A 512 -0.63 6.31 -26.88
N VAL A 513 -1.81 5.70 -27.03
CA VAL A 513 -2.59 5.81 -28.27
C VAL A 513 -3.71 6.79 -28.04
N GLU A 514 -3.65 7.95 -28.69
CA GLU A 514 -4.67 8.98 -28.58
C GLU A 514 -5.98 8.54 -29.26
N VAL A 515 -7.11 8.75 -28.59
CA VAL A 515 -8.44 8.39 -29.10
C VAL A 515 -9.44 9.52 -28.88
N ASN A 516 -10.50 9.56 -29.70
CA ASN A 516 -11.53 10.61 -29.58
C ASN A 516 -12.63 10.28 -28.56
N LYS A 517 -12.89 8.99 -28.33
CA LYS A 517 -13.92 8.51 -27.40
C LYS A 517 -13.60 7.12 -26.85
N VAL A 518 -13.99 6.87 -25.60
CA VAL A 518 -13.89 5.54 -24.96
C VAL A 518 -15.24 5.18 -24.34
N PRO A 519 -15.88 4.07 -24.76
CA PRO A 519 -17.17 3.65 -24.23
C PRO A 519 -17.03 2.85 -22.92
N ALA A 520 -18.16 2.71 -22.22
CA ALA A 520 -18.31 1.88 -21.02
C ALA A 520 -17.68 0.49 -21.16
N GLY A 521 -17.10 0.00 -20.07
CA GLY A 521 -16.43 -1.28 -19.97
C GLY A 521 -14.92 -1.27 -20.27
N ASN A 522 -14.37 -0.16 -20.77
CA ASN A 522 -12.94 -0.04 -21.12
C ASN A 522 -12.18 0.83 -20.11
N TRP A 523 -10.85 0.70 -20.13
CA TRP A 523 -9.95 1.60 -19.42
C TRP A 523 -9.58 2.79 -20.29
N VAL A 524 -9.42 3.95 -19.65
CA VAL A 524 -9.07 5.21 -20.30
C VAL A 524 -8.03 5.93 -19.45
N LEU A 525 -7.04 6.50 -20.12
CA LEU A 525 -6.06 7.39 -19.53
C LEU A 525 -6.44 8.84 -19.90
N ILE A 526 -6.66 9.69 -18.90
CA ILE A 526 -7.27 11.02 -19.05
C ILE A 526 -6.25 12.11 -18.70
N GLU A 527 -6.07 13.07 -19.60
CA GLU A 527 -5.16 14.20 -19.42
C GLU A 527 -5.91 15.46 -18.94
N GLY A 528 -5.29 16.20 -18.02
CA GLY A 528 -5.68 17.56 -17.65
C GLY A 528 -6.58 17.69 -16.41
N ILE A 529 -6.76 16.60 -15.66
CA ILE A 529 -7.62 16.56 -14.46
C ILE A 529 -6.86 16.22 -13.17
N ASP A 530 -5.55 16.10 -13.25
CA ASP A 530 -4.68 15.62 -12.17
C ASP A 530 -4.60 16.56 -10.96
N GLN A 531 -4.82 17.86 -11.14
CA GLN A 531 -4.71 18.83 -10.03
C GLN A 531 -5.69 18.57 -8.89
N PHE A 532 -6.87 18.01 -9.19
CA PHE A 532 -7.97 17.78 -8.24
C PHE A 532 -7.98 16.38 -7.66
N ILE A 533 -7.32 15.43 -8.33
CA ILE A 533 -7.31 14.03 -7.93
C ILE A 533 -6.07 13.79 -7.09
N SER A 534 -6.28 13.34 -5.85
CA SER A 534 -5.22 12.90 -4.95
C SER A 534 -4.90 11.43 -5.21
N LYS A 535 -5.86 10.52 -5.03
CA LYS A 535 -5.68 9.07 -5.14
C LYS A 535 -6.73 8.44 -6.04
N SER A 536 -7.98 8.43 -5.60
CA SER A 536 -9.14 8.00 -6.39
C SER A 536 -10.16 9.14 -6.56
N ALA A 537 -10.99 9.03 -7.58
CA ALA A 537 -12.05 10.00 -7.85
C ALA A 537 -13.15 9.36 -8.71
N THR A 538 -14.36 9.91 -8.62
CA THR A 538 -15.46 9.55 -9.53
C THR A 538 -15.68 10.69 -10.52
N ILE A 539 -15.74 10.38 -11.81
CA ILE A 539 -16.00 11.36 -12.87
C ILE A 539 -17.42 11.15 -13.41
N THR A 540 -18.20 12.22 -13.50
CA THR A 540 -19.55 12.21 -14.06
C THR A 540 -19.81 13.41 -14.97
N GLU A 541 -20.99 13.42 -15.61
CA GLU A 541 -21.48 14.55 -16.40
C GLU A 541 -22.02 15.67 -15.50
N ASP A 542 -21.86 16.91 -15.95
CA ASP A 542 -22.28 18.11 -15.20
C ASP A 542 -23.79 18.16 -14.94
N SER A 543 -24.60 17.60 -15.85
CA SER A 543 -26.06 17.62 -15.78
C SER A 543 -26.67 16.66 -14.75
N GLN A 544 -25.87 15.89 -14.02
CA GLN A 544 -26.35 14.78 -13.21
C GLN A 544 -25.89 14.84 -11.76
N GLN A 545 -26.83 14.56 -10.85
CA GLN A 545 -26.51 14.30 -9.45
C GLN A 545 -26.22 12.80 -9.27
N MET A 546 -24.94 12.46 -9.27
CA MET A 546 -24.41 11.16 -8.87
C MET A 546 -23.56 11.30 -7.62
N ASP A 547 -23.52 10.24 -6.83
CA ASP A 547 -22.64 10.10 -5.68
C ASP A 547 -21.33 9.39 -6.08
N ILE A 548 -20.37 9.33 -5.16
CA ILE A 548 -19.08 8.69 -5.41
C ILE A 548 -19.14 7.17 -5.38
N LEU A 549 -18.22 6.57 -6.12
CA LEU A 549 -17.80 5.20 -5.88
C LEU A 549 -16.87 5.18 -4.67
N ARG A 550 -17.08 4.20 -3.80
CA ARG A 550 -16.29 3.97 -2.58
C ARG A 550 -14.79 4.04 -2.91
N PRO A 551 -13.97 4.77 -2.12
CA PRO A 551 -12.52 4.79 -2.28
C PRO A 551 -11.90 3.39 -2.30
N ILE A 552 -10.71 3.28 -2.87
CA ILE A 552 -10.00 2.01 -2.95
C ILE A 552 -9.53 1.63 -1.55
N GLN A 553 -9.81 0.38 -1.17
CA GLN A 553 -9.39 -0.14 0.12
C GLN A 553 -8.21 -1.06 -0.08
N HIS A 554 -7.22 -0.86 0.77
CA HIS A 554 -6.00 -1.65 0.76
C HIS A 554 -6.11 -2.71 1.86
N ASN A 555 -5.78 -3.95 1.52
CA ASN A 555 -5.75 -5.07 2.48
C ASN A 555 -4.51 -5.05 3.39
N ILE A 556 -3.72 -3.98 3.33
CA ILE A 556 -2.48 -3.76 4.05
C ILE A 556 -2.50 -2.37 4.68
N LEU A 557 -1.72 -2.18 5.74
CA LEU A 557 -1.57 -0.90 6.42
C LEU A 557 -0.17 -0.34 6.22
N ALA A 558 -0.07 0.99 6.11
CA ALA A 558 1.21 1.70 6.16
C ALA A 558 1.63 1.93 7.62
N THR A 559 2.54 1.08 8.11
CA THR A 559 2.99 1.08 9.51
C THR A 559 4.36 1.71 9.71
N MET A 560 5.22 1.72 8.69
CA MET A 560 6.56 2.30 8.77
C MET A 560 6.53 3.81 8.56
N LYS A 561 7.28 4.55 9.38
CA LYS A 561 7.26 6.02 9.50
C LYS A 561 8.67 6.60 9.38
N ILE A 562 8.90 7.50 8.43
CA ILE A 562 10.14 8.29 8.32
C ILE A 562 9.82 9.78 8.38
N ALA A 563 10.66 10.59 9.06
CA ALA A 563 10.62 12.04 8.91
C ALA A 563 11.61 12.47 7.83
N ILE A 564 11.23 13.52 7.13
CA ILE A 564 12.01 14.08 6.03
C ILE A 564 12.06 15.60 6.14
N GLU A 565 13.21 16.15 5.78
CA GLU A 565 13.44 17.59 5.72
C GLU A 565 14.36 17.90 4.54
N PRO A 566 14.20 19.05 3.86
CA PRO A 566 15.16 19.44 2.84
C PRO A 566 16.49 19.75 3.51
N LEU A 567 17.61 19.41 2.85
CA LEU A 567 18.93 19.79 3.35
C LEU A 567 19.05 21.32 3.46
N VAL A 568 18.49 22.02 2.47
CA VAL A 568 18.42 23.47 2.38
C VAL A 568 16.98 23.94 2.66
N PRO A 569 16.71 24.63 3.78
CA PRO A 569 15.34 25.01 4.17
C PRO A 569 14.59 25.88 3.14
N SER A 570 15.29 26.69 2.34
CA SER A 570 14.66 27.50 1.28
C SER A 570 14.03 26.66 0.17
N GLU A 571 14.40 25.39 0.04
CA GLU A 571 13.86 24.46 -0.96
C GLU A 571 12.63 23.70 -0.48
N LEU A 572 12.12 24.00 0.71
CA LEU A 572 10.92 23.39 1.26
C LEU A 572 9.72 23.40 0.28
N PRO A 573 9.43 24.49 -0.46
CA PRO A 573 8.33 24.48 -1.43
C PRO A 573 8.47 23.41 -2.52
N LYS A 574 9.71 23.17 -3.01
CA LYS A 574 9.99 22.12 -4.00
C LYS A 574 9.76 20.73 -3.40
N MET A 575 10.19 20.53 -2.15
CA MET A 575 9.92 19.29 -1.42
C MET A 575 8.42 19.04 -1.29
N LEU A 576 7.64 20.05 -0.88
CA LEU A 576 6.19 19.95 -0.73
C LEU A 576 5.49 19.64 -2.05
N GLU A 577 5.93 20.24 -3.16
CA GLU A 577 5.43 19.88 -4.49
C GLU A 577 5.76 18.42 -4.83
N GLY A 578 7.00 18.00 -4.60
CA GLY A 578 7.41 16.60 -4.76
C GLY A 578 6.59 15.63 -3.91
N LEU A 579 6.26 16.02 -2.67
CA LEU A 579 5.43 15.23 -1.76
C LEU A 579 4.01 15.02 -2.27
N ARG A 580 3.41 16.07 -2.84
CA ARG A 580 2.10 15.96 -3.49
C ARG A 580 2.17 15.00 -4.69
N LYS A 581 3.26 15.03 -5.47
CA LYS A 581 3.45 14.16 -6.64
C LYS A 581 3.65 12.69 -6.25
N VAL A 582 4.47 12.37 -5.24
CA VAL A 582 4.60 10.98 -4.78
C VAL A 582 3.31 10.45 -4.17
N THR A 583 2.54 11.28 -3.45
CA THR A 583 1.23 10.88 -2.89
C THR A 583 0.24 10.50 -3.98
N LYS A 584 0.31 11.15 -5.14
CA LYS A 584 -0.49 10.81 -6.33
C LYS A 584 -0.05 9.51 -6.98
N SER A 585 1.26 9.27 -7.02
CA SER A 585 1.85 8.10 -7.67
C SER A 585 1.70 6.80 -6.86
N TYR A 586 1.65 6.91 -5.53
CA TYR A 586 1.68 5.78 -4.59
C TYR A 586 0.39 5.72 -3.77
N PRO A 587 -0.54 4.77 -4.07
CA PRO A 587 -1.89 4.77 -3.51
C PRO A 587 -1.96 4.74 -1.97
N ILE A 588 -1.16 3.91 -1.28
CA ILE A 588 -1.24 3.83 0.19
C ILE A 588 -0.34 4.85 0.92
N LEU A 589 0.62 5.47 0.22
CA LEU A 589 1.51 6.48 0.80
C LEU A 589 0.69 7.59 1.47
N THR A 590 1.06 7.92 2.70
CA THR A 590 0.44 9.00 3.45
C THR A 590 1.50 9.99 3.91
N THR A 591 1.33 11.25 3.53
CA THR A 591 2.17 12.36 3.96
C THR A 591 1.45 13.14 5.06
N LYS A 592 2.11 13.39 6.19
CA LYS A 592 1.57 14.22 7.27
C LYS A 592 2.59 15.29 7.67
N VAL A 593 2.10 16.39 8.23
CA VAL A 593 2.93 17.38 8.91
C VAL A 593 2.59 17.28 10.39
N GLU A 594 3.59 17.05 11.23
CA GLU A 594 3.41 17.03 12.69
C GLU A 594 3.48 18.45 13.27
N GLU A 595 3.05 18.62 14.52
CA GLU A 595 3.05 19.93 15.19
C GLU A 595 4.45 20.52 15.33
N SER A 596 5.48 19.67 15.40
CA SER A 596 6.90 20.06 15.36
C SER A 596 7.32 20.71 14.03
N GLY A 597 6.51 20.59 12.98
CA GLY A 597 6.85 21.00 11.62
C GLY A 597 7.54 19.91 10.80
N GLU A 598 7.83 18.75 11.39
CA GLU A 598 8.41 17.60 10.67
C GLU A 598 7.43 17.05 9.63
N HIS A 599 7.93 16.77 8.42
CA HIS A 599 7.18 16.08 7.40
C HIS A 599 7.36 14.57 7.53
N ILE A 600 6.26 13.85 7.68
CA ILE A 600 6.24 12.41 7.90
C ILE A 600 5.75 11.69 6.65
N LEU A 601 6.46 10.63 6.24
CA LEU A 601 6.01 9.64 5.27
C LEU A 601 5.65 8.34 5.98
N LEU A 602 4.46 7.81 5.67
CA LEU A 602 4.00 6.50 6.10
C LEU A 602 3.94 5.54 4.91
N GLY A 603 4.65 4.41 5.02
CA GLY A 603 4.71 3.37 3.99
C GLY A 603 4.53 1.97 4.57
N THR A 604 4.50 0.99 3.67
CA THR A 604 4.18 -0.41 3.99
C THR A 604 5.40 -1.23 4.41
N GLY A 605 6.58 -0.87 3.89
CA GLY A 605 7.81 -1.61 4.07
C GLY A 605 9.04 -0.82 3.61
N GLU A 606 10.23 -1.32 3.90
CA GLU A 606 11.51 -0.67 3.53
C GLU A 606 11.62 -0.43 2.02
N LEU A 607 11.42 -1.47 1.21
CA LEU A 607 11.48 -1.36 -0.26
C LEU A 607 10.46 -0.34 -0.80
N TYR A 608 9.31 -0.19 -0.15
CA TYR A 608 8.31 0.81 -0.55
C TYR A 608 8.83 2.22 -0.34
N LEU A 609 9.29 2.51 0.88
CA LEU A 609 9.80 3.83 1.25
C LEU A 609 11.07 4.18 0.49
N ASP A 610 11.93 3.21 0.19
CA ASP A 610 13.11 3.42 -0.64
C ASP A 610 12.73 3.85 -2.07
N CYS A 611 11.76 3.19 -2.71
CA CYS A 611 11.26 3.61 -4.02
C CYS A 611 10.58 5.00 -3.96
N VAL A 612 9.78 5.27 -2.93
CA VAL A 612 9.16 6.60 -2.73
C VAL A 612 10.21 7.69 -2.57
N MET A 613 11.26 7.44 -1.79
CA MET A 613 12.35 8.38 -1.57
C MET A 613 13.20 8.58 -2.82
N HIS A 614 13.39 7.52 -3.62
CA HIS A 614 14.02 7.62 -4.93
C HIS A 614 13.23 8.56 -5.85
N ASP A 615 11.92 8.38 -5.95
CA ASP A 615 11.05 9.20 -6.80
C ASP A 615 10.98 10.65 -6.31
N LEU A 616 10.89 10.84 -4.99
CA LEU A 616 10.89 12.17 -4.39
C LEU A 616 12.19 12.90 -4.73
N ARG A 617 13.35 12.29 -4.45
CA ARG A 617 14.68 12.91 -4.64
C ARG A 617 15.04 13.10 -6.10
N LYS A 618 14.81 12.10 -6.96
CA LYS A 618 15.30 12.13 -8.35
C LYS A 618 14.26 12.57 -9.37
N MET A 619 13.02 12.10 -9.27
CA MET A 619 12.01 12.35 -10.31
C MET A 619 11.33 13.71 -10.12
N TYR A 620 10.86 14.00 -8.90
CA TYR A 620 9.92 15.10 -8.70
C TYR A 620 10.52 16.38 -8.12
N SER A 621 11.40 16.27 -7.12
CA SER A 621 11.91 17.45 -6.40
C SER A 621 13.33 17.86 -6.78
N GLU A 622 14.19 16.93 -7.19
CA GLU A 622 15.61 17.17 -7.54
C GLU A 622 16.39 17.91 -6.44
N ILE A 623 16.07 17.63 -5.18
CA ILE A 623 16.74 18.20 -4.01
C ILE A 623 17.33 17.10 -3.13
N GLU A 624 18.29 17.51 -2.31
CA GLU A 624 18.81 16.67 -1.24
C GLU A 624 17.87 16.72 -0.03
N ILE A 625 17.51 15.54 0.47
CA ILE A 625 16.53 15.37 1.55
C ILE A 625 17.19 14.58 2.67
N LYS A 626 17.23 15.18 3.86
CA LYS A 626 17.57 14.51 5.11
C LYS A 626 16.43 13.59 5.49
N VAL A 627 16.77 12.37 5.91
CA VAL A 627 15.81 11.35 6.33
C VAL A 627 16.20 10.91 7.72
N SER A 628 15.22 10.87 8.63
CA SER A 628 15.44 10.34 9.97
C SER A 628 15.61 8.83 9.95
N ASP A 629 16.08 8.26 11.06
CA ASP A 629 15.93 6.82 11.28
C ASP A 629 14.45 6.42 11.18
N PRO A 630 14.16 5.27 10.57
CA PRO A 630 12.80 4.81 10.42
C PRO A 630 12.23 4.39 11.77
N SER A 631 10.96 4.70 11.95
CA SER A 631 10.16 4.46 13.14
C SER A 631 8.85 3.80 12.74
N VAL A 632 7.96 3.55 13.69
CA VAL A 632 6.68 2.91 13.43
C VAL A 632 5.53 3.78 13.93
N ARG A 633 4.37 3.59 13.31
CA ARG A 633 3.11 4.12 13.83
C ARG A 633 2.65 3.20 14.97
N PHE A 634 2.51 3.74 16.17
CA PHE A 634 1.93 3.01 17.30
C PHE A 634 0.40 3.16 17.34
N CYS A 635 -0.26 2.38 18.18
CA CYS A 635 -1.64 2.65 18.60
C CYS A 635 -1.72 2.72 20.13
N GLU A 636 -2.77 3.34 20.64
CA GLU A 636 -3.04 3.45 22.08
C GLU A 636 -4.24 2.58 22.45
N THR A 637 -4.20 1.86 23.57
CA THR A 637 -5.29 0.99 24.01
C THR A 637 -5.45 0.98 25.53
N VAL A 638 -6.47 0.29 26.02
CA VAL A 638 -6.74 0.10 27.45
C VAL A 638 -6.83 -1.39 27.75
N ILE A 639 -6.37 -1.81 28.94
CA ILE A 639 -6.49 -3.21 29.36
C ILE A 639 -7.70 -3.40 30.28
N GLU A 640 -7.97 -2.44 31.16
CA GLU A 640 -9.01 -2.54 32.17
C GLU A 640 -10.09 -1.48 31.99
N THR A 641 -11.19 -1.63 32.73
CA THR A 641 -12.23 -0.61 32.79
C THR A 641 -11.72 0.57 33.61
N SER A 642 -12.06 1.80 33.22
CA SER A 642 -11.71 2.99 34.00
C SER A 642 -12.20 2.89 35.43
N SER A 643 -11.29 3.11 36.39
CA SER A 643 -11.55 2.97 37.84
C SER A 643 -12.67 3.89 38.35
N LYS A 644 -12.79 5.09 37.76
CA LYS A 644 -13.81 6.09 38.08
C LYS A 644 -14.50 6.57 36.80
N THR A 645 -15.78 6.92 36.92
CA THR A 645 -16.49 7.63 35.85
C THR A 645 -15.95 9.04 35.75
N CYS A 646 -15.51 9.42 34.55
CA CYS A 646 -14.95 10.74 34.31
C CYS A 646 -16.01 11.66 33.72
N TYR A 647 -15.90 12.95 34.00
CA TYR A 647 -16.80 13.94 33.44
C TYR A 647 -16.04 15.17 32.94
N ALA A 648 -16.62 15.84 31.95
CA ALA A 648 -16.13 17.10 31.44
C ALA A 648 -17.29 18.10 31.33
N ASP A 649 -17.04 19.33 31.77
CA ASP A 649 -17.96 20.44 31.62
C ASP A 649 -17.61 21.25 30.36
N THR A 650 -18.64 21.73 29.70
CA THR A 650 -18.48 22.69 28.60
C THR A 650 -17.88 24.00 29.10
N PRO A 651 -17.15 24.77 28.27
CA PRO A 651 -16.60 26.06 28.66
C PRO A 651 -17.64 27.04 29.25
N ASN A 652 -18.89 26.98 28.78
CA ASN A 652 -20.01 27.76 29.32
C ASN A 652 -20.63 27.18 30.61
N LYS A 653 -20.17 26.03 31.08
CA LYS A 653 -20.65 25.28 32.26
C LYS A 653 -22.14 24.89 32.21
N LYS A 654 -22.75 24.87 31.02
CA LYS A 654 -24.18 24.55 30.85
C LYS A 654 -24.44 23.09 30.48
N ASN A 655 -23.44 22.40 29.96
CA ASN A 655 -23.52 20.99 29.60
C ASN A 655 -22.40 20.20 30.27
N ARG A 656 -22.73 18.99 30.73
CA ARG A 656 -21.81 18.03 31.36
C ARG A 656 -21.97 16.67 30.71
N ILE A 657 -20.86 16.05 30.34
CA ILE A 657 -20.84 14.71 29.75
C ILE A 657 -20.02 13.80 30.66
N LYS A 658 -20.59 12.66 31.07
CA LYS A 658 -19.90 11.62 31.84
C LYS A 658 -19.68 10.37 30.99
N ALA A 659 -18.46 9.87 30.98
CA ALA A 659 -18.10 8.68 30.22
C ALA A 659 -17.17 7.72 30.97
N LEU A 660 -17.22 6.45 30.55
CA LEU A 660 -16.39 5.34 31.01
C LEU A 660 -15.65 4.73 29.81
N ALA A 661 -14.37 4.41 29.98
CA ALA A 661 -13.61 3.68 28.97
C ALA A 661 -13.44 2.23 29.39
N THR A 662 -13.61 1.32 28.44
CA THR A 662 -13.51 -0.13 28.66
C THR A 662 -12.80 -0.76 27.46
N PRO A 663 -12.02 -1.84 27.63
CA PRO A 663 -11.48 -2.59 26.50
C PRO A 663 -12.63 -3.17 25.67
N LEU A 664 -12.45 -3.26 24.36
CA LEU A 664 -13.35 -4.06 23.53
C LEU A 664 -13.16 -5.54 23.81
N ASP A 665 -14.26 -6.28 23.66
CA ASP A 665 -14.28 -7.72 23.91
C ASP A 665 -13.30 -8.43 22.97
N LYS A 666 -12.37 -9.18 23.57
CA LYS A 666 -11.52 -10.12 22.83
C LYS A 666 -12.41 -11.24 22.28
N GLY A 667 -12.01 -11.85 21.17
CA GLY A 667 -12.72 -13.02 20.65
C GLY A 667 -12.90 -14.07 21.75
N LEU A 668 -14.02 -14.80 21.71
CA LEU A 668 -14.38 -15.81 22.73
C LEU A 668 -13.34 -16.94 22.80
N THR A 669 -12.57 -17.14 21.73
CA THR A 669 -11.45 -18.08 21.65
C THR A 669 -10.17 -17.37 21.19
N PRO A 670 -8.96 -17.92 21.47
CA PRO A 670 -7.70 -17.38 20.94
C PRO A 670 -7.61 -17.37 19.40
N GLN A 671 -8.48 -18.13 18.73
CA GLN A 671 -8.59 -18.21 17.26
C GLN A 671 -9.66 -17.25 16.71
N ASP A 672 -10.57 -16.77 17.56
CA ASP A 672 -11.56 -15.77 17.17
C ASP A 672 -10.93 -14.39 17.12
N LYS A 673 -11.01 -13.78 15.94
CA LYS A 673 -10.64 -12.39 15.73
C LYS A 673 -11.48 -11.49 16.63
N GLY A 674 -10.82 -10.65 17.43
CA GLY A 674 -11.51 -9.68 18.28
C GLY A 674 -12.35 -8.70 17.46
N LEU A 675 -13.33 -8.05 18.10
CA LEU A 675 -14.24 -7.14 17.40
C LEU A 675 -13.51 -6.05 16.59
N ALA A 676 -12.40 -5.54 17.12
CA ALA A 676 -11.54 -4.57 16.43
C ALA A 676 -11.08 -5.07 15.05
N GLU A 677 -10.59 -6.29 14.96
CA GLU A 677 -10.10 -6.87 13.71
C GLU A 677 -11.24 -7.17 12.73
N ARG A 678 -12.42 -7.55 13.23
CA ARG A 678 -13.60 -7.79 12.39
C ARG A 678 -14.14 -6.51 11.77
N ILE A 679 -14.10 -5.41 12.51
CA ILE A 679 -14.42 -4.06 12.01
C ILE A 679 -13.44 -3.68 10.89
N GLU A 680 -12.14 -3.86 11.10
CA GLU A 680 -11.12 -3.48 10.11
C GLU A 680 -11.09 -4.37 8.87
N ASN A 681 -11.33 -5.67 9.03
CA ASN A 681 -11.48 -6.59 7.91
C ASN A 681 -12.81 -6.37 7.14
N GLU A 682 -13.70 -5.55 7.69
CA GLU A 682 -15.04 -5.25 7.18
C GLU A 682 -15.96 -6.47 7.10
N GLU A 683 -15.79 -7.39 8.04
CA GLU A 683 -16.83 -8.39 8.29
C GLU A 683 -18.12 -7.71 8.79
N ILE A 684 -17.97 -6.52 9.39
CA ILE A 684 -19.06 -5.66 9.85
C ILE A 684 -19.09 -4.43 8.94
N ASP A 685 -20.17 -4.32 8.17
CA ASP A 685 -20.42 -3.15 7.34
C ASP A 685 -21.25 -2.14 8.14
N LEU A 686 -20.65 -0.99 8.42
CA LEU A 686 -21.25 0.10 9.18
C LEU A 686 -22.44 0.75 8.46
N SER A 687 -22.64 0.47 7.17
CA SER A 687 -23.81 0.90 6.41
C SER A 687 -25.02 -0.01 6.60
N TRP A 688 -24.88 -1.13 7.34
CA TRP A 688 -26.01 -2.00 7.63
C TRP A 688 -27.12 -1.26 8.40
N PRO A 689 -28.40 -1.63 8.15
CA PRO A 689 -29.51 -1.12 8.95
C PRO A 689 -29.26 -1.39 10.44
N LYS A 690 -29.58 -0.41 11.30
CA LYS A 690 -29.38 -0.51 12.76
C LYS A 690 -29.87 -1.83 13.35
N ASN A 691 -31.00 -2.37 12.90
CA ASN A 691 -31.56 -3.64 13.37
C ASN A 691 -30.59 -4.82 13.15
N LYS A 692 -30.08 -4.96 11.91
CA LYS A 692 -29.14 -6.02 11.56
C LYS A 692 -27.83 -5.89 12.32
N LEU A 693 -27.36 -4.65 12.49
CA LEU A 693 -26.16 -4.36 13.26
C LEU A 693 -26.36 -4.75 14.72
N THR A 694 -27.43 -4.29 15.37
CA THR A 694 -27.79 -4.64 16.74
C THR A 694 -27.96 -6.15 16.93
N ASP A 695 -28.60 -6.85 15.99
CA ASP A 695 -28.78 -8.31 16.07
C ASP A 695 -27.44 -9.05 15.98
N TYR A 696 -26.52 -8.59 15.12
CA TYR A 696 -25.17 -9.13 15.02
C TYR A 696 -24.36 -8.93 16.31
N PHE A 697 -24.46 -7.76 16.93
CA PHE A 697 -23.76 -7.47 18.19
C PHE A 697 -24.34 -8.22 19.38
N LYS A 698 -25.66 -8.42 19.40
CA LYS A 698 -26.34 -9.28 20.39
C LYS A 698 -25.88 -10.73 20.27
N SER A 699 -25.88 -11.28 19.06
CA SER A 699 -25.60 -12.71 18.86
C SER A 699 -24.12 -13.07 19.06
N ASN A 700 -23.20 -12.18 18.70
CA ASN A 700 -21.76 -12.50 18.69
C ASN A 700 -20.98 -11.95 19.90
N PHE A 701 -21.45 -10.88 20.56
CA PHE A 701 -20.66 -10.14 21.54
C PHE A 701 -21.40 -9.75 22.82
N ASN A 702 -22.66 -10.20 23.03
CA ASN A 702 -23.49 -9.85 24.20
C ASN A 702 -23.57 -8.32 24.48
N LEU A 703 -23.40 -7.49 23.44
CA LEU A 703 -23.53 -6.04 23.55
C LEU A 703 -25.02 -5.68 23.52
N GLY A 704 -25.48 -4.94 24.55
CA GLY A 704 -26.89 -4.65 24.79
C GLY A 704 -27.60 -3.76 23.76
N TYR A 705 -28.88 -3.49 23.99
CA TYR A 705 -29.85 -2.85 23.08
C TYR A 705 -29.53 -1.40 22.64
N ASN A 706 -28.46 -0.77 23.16
CA ASN A 706 -28.16 0.66 22.99
C ASN A 706 -26.85 0.92 22.20
N LEU A 707 -26.57 0.14 21.15
CA LEU A 707 -25.48 0.46 20.22
C LEU A 707 -25.86 1.68 19.39
N GLU A 708 -25.32 2.84 19.78
CA GLU A 708 -25.67 4.10 19.15
C GLU A 708 -24.93 4.38 17.86
N GLN A 709 -23.61 4.09 17.81
CA GLN A 709 -22.80 4.17 16.61
C GLN A 709 -21.42 3.53 16.78
N ILE A 710 -20.93 2.82 15.76
CA ILE A 710 -19.52 2.42 15.68
C ILE A 710 -18.75 3.56 15.02
N CYS A 711 -17.53 3.82 15.49
CA CYS A 711 -16.68 4.83 14.89
C CYS A 711 -16.49 4.54 13.40
N LYS A 712 -16.79 5.49 12.51
CA LYS A 712 -16.47 5.35 11.08
C LYS A 712 -14.96 5.31 10.82
N THR A 713 -14.14 5.78 11.77
CA THR A 713 -12.70 6.09 11.58
C THR A 713 -11.75 5.20 12.38
N GLY A 714 -12.18 4.04 12.87
CA GLY A 714 -11.28 3.08 13.52
C GLY A 714 -12.00 2.01 14.35
N PRO A 715 -11.26 1.03 14.88
CA PRO A 715 -11.81 -0.09 15.65
C PRO A 715 -12.16 0.31 17.10
N ASN A 716 -13.00 1.34 17.26
CA ASN A 716 -13.48 1.84 18.54
C ASN A 716 -15.01 1.97 18.49
N VAL A 717 -15.64 1.76 19.63
CA VAL A 717 -17.11 1.79 19.73
C VAL A 717 -17.55 2.88 20.70
N PHE A 718 -18.57 3.64 20.30
CA PHE A 718 -19.20 4.67 21.13
C PHE A 718 -20.61 4.23 21.47
N ILE A 719 -20.88 4.05 22.77
CA ILE A 719 -22.11 3.48 23.28
C ILE A 719 -22.79 4.49 24.18
N ASP A 720 -24.10 4.63 24.00
CA ASP A 720 -24.95 5.31 24.96
C ASP A 720 -25.49 4.30 25.97
N ASP A 721 -24.95 4.32 27.18
CA ASP A 721 -25.40 3.50 28.30
C ASP A 721 -26.24 4.34 29.29
N THR A 722 -26.78 5.49 28.84
CA THR A 722 -27.57 6.38 29.70
C THR A 722 -28.98 5.83 29.92
N LEU A 723 -29.51 6.01 31.14
CA LEU A 723 -30.88 5.66 31.48
C LEU A 723 -31.85 6.80 31.09
N PRO A 724 -33.03 6.52 30.50
CA PRO A 724 -34.02 7.55 30.18
C PRO A 724 -34.52 8.35 31.39
N SER A 725 -34.38 7.81 32.60
CA SER A 725 -34.71 8.49 33.86
C SER A 725 -33.70 9.57 34.26
N GLU A 726 -32.45 9.46 33.78
CA GLU A 726 -31.34 10.32 34.18
C GLU A 726 -30.97 11.35 33.09
N THR A 727 -31.13 10.96 31.82
CA THR A 727 -30.76 11.78 30.67
C THR A 727 -31.92 11.92 29.69
N ASN A 728 -32.21 13.15 29.27
CA ASN A 728 -33.22 13.39 28.24
C ASN A 728 -32.71 12.95 26.85
N LYS A 729 -33.23 11.80 26.38
CA LYS A 729 -32.84 11.19 25.10
C LYS A 729 -33.10 12.08 23.88
N GLN A 730 -34.09 12.97 23.92
CA GLN A 730 -34.36 13.89 22.81
C GLN A 730 -33.22 14.91 22.66
N LEU A 731 -32.82 15.53 23.77
CA LEU A 731 -31.71 16.50 23.79
C LEU A 731 -30.38 15.83 23.42
N LEU A 732 -30.17 14.59 23.88
CA LEU A 732 -28.98 13.81 23.53
C LEU A 732 -28.91 13.51 22.03
N THR A 733 -30.04 13.17 21.41
CA THR A 733 -30.14 12.90 19.97
C THR A 733 -29.76 14.14 19.14
N GLU A 734 -30.11 15.35 19.61
CA GLU A 734 -29.81 16.60 18.91
C GLU A 734 -28.32 16.98 18.95
N VAL A 735 -27.58 16.59 20.01
CA VAL A 735 -26.13 16.86 20.14
C VAL A 735 -25.26 15.69 19.68
N LYS A 736 -25.88 14.58 19.29
CA LYS A 736 -25.21 13.32 18.98
C LYS A 736 -24.13 13.46 17.92
N ASP A 737 -24.42 14.17 16.83
CA ASP A 737 -23.46 14.35 15.73
C ASP A 737 -22.20 15.11 16.18
N TYR A 738 -22.36 16.11 17.05
CA TYR A 738 -21.23 16.82 17.66
C TYR A 738 -20.41 15.92 18.59
N MET A 739 -21.08 15.05 19.36
CA MET A 739 -20.38 14.08 20.21
C MET A 739 -19.60 13.06 19.37
N ILE A 740 -20.17 12.58 18.27
CA ILE A 740 -19.48 11.67 17.35
C ILE A 740 -18.27 12.33 16.73
N GLN A 741 -18.36 13.60 16.30
CA GLN A 741 -17.21 14.34 15.78
C GLN A 741 -16.10 14.48 16.83
N GLY A 742 -16.46 14.82 18.07
CA GLY A 742 -15.51 14.89 19.20
C GLY A 742 -14.85 13.54 19.50
N PHE A 743 -15.61 12.45 19.45
CA PHE A 743 -15.13 11.10 19.65
C PHE A 743 -14.20 10.62 18.51
N GLN A 744 -14.56 10.88 17.25
CA GLN A 744 -13.72 10.56 16.09
C GLN A 744 -12.40 11.32 16.14
N TRP A 745 -12.43 12.59 16.57
CA TRP A 745 -11.23 13.38 16.78
C TRP A 745 -10.37 12.81 17.91
N ALA A 746 -10.97 12.53 19.07
CA ALA A 746 -10.27 11.94 20.20
C ALA A 746 -9.59 10.62 19.85
N THR A 747 -10.28 9.74 19.14
CA THR A 747 -9.74 8.42 18.78
C THR A 747 -8.71 8.45 17.65
N ARG A 748 -8.68 9.51 16.84
CA ARG A 748 -7.67 9.69 15.80
C ARG A 748 -6.31 10.13 16.36
N GLU A 749 -6.32 10.96 17.40
CA GLU A 749 -5.11 11.48 18.05
C GLU A 749 -4.74 10.70 19.31
N GLY A 750 -5.64 10.35 20.22
CA GLY A 750 -5.23 9.67 21.46
C GLY A 750 -4.46 10.57 22.46
N PRO A 751 -4.52 10.29 23.77
CA PRO A 751 -3.90 11.18 24.78
C PRO A 751 -2.43 10.87 25.10
N LEU A 752 -1.88 9.69 24.79
CA LEU A 752 -0.52 9.33 25.20
C LEU A 752 0.55 9.91 24.29
N CYS A 753 0.39 9.79 22.98
CA CYS A 753 1.43 10.07 21.99
C CYS A 753 0.90 10.75 20.74
N ASP A 754 -0.33 11.26 20.74
CA ASP A 754 -1.04 11.68 19.53
C ASP A 754 -1.06 10.58 18.43
N GLU A 755 -1.15 9.31 18.83
CA GLU A 755 -1.37 8.14 17.96
C GLU A 755 -2.78 7.53 18.12
N PRO A 756 -3.33 6.91 17.07
CA PRO A 756 -4.72 6.45 17.08
C PRO A 756 -5.04 5.50 18.23
N ILE A 757 -6.19 5.71 18.86
CA ILE A 757 -6.74 4.78 19.84
C ILE A 757 -7.26 3.53 19.11
N ARG A 758 -7.04 2.35 19.67
CA ARG A 758 -7.46 1.05 19.15
C ARG A 758 -8.07 0.21 20.28
N ASN A 759 -9.10 -0.56 19.93
CA ASN A 759 -9.69 -1.59 20.79
C ASN A 759 -10.34 -1.03 22.06
N VAL A 760 -10.96 0.16 21.99
CA VAL A 760 -11.59 0.82 23.14
C VAL A 760 -13.08 1.08 22.91
N LYS A 761 -13.86 0.80 23.94
CA LYS A 761 -15.29 1.07 24.05
C LYS A 761 -15.51 2.21 25.03
N PHE A 762 -16.04 3.32 24.51
CA PHE A 762 -16.42 4.48 25.30
C PHE A 762 -17.92 4.44 25.54
N LYS A 763 -18.32 4.40 26.81
CA LYS A 763 -19.71 4.39 27.25
C LYS A 763 -20.08 5.74 27.85
N ILE A 764 -21.09 6.40 27.31
CA ILE A 764 -21.72 7.55 27.95
C ILE A 764 -22.61 7.01 29.06
N ILE A 765 -22.41 7.48 30.28
CA ILE A 765 -23.22 7.07 31.45
C ILE A 765 -24.30 8.11 31.73
N GLU A 766 -23.94 9.39 31.64
CA GLU A 766 -24.83 10.52 31.95
C GLU A 766 -24.48 11.71 31.06
N ALA A 767 -25.50 12.41 30.53
CA ALA A 767 -25.31 13.65 29.80
C ALA A 767 -26.33 14.70 30.24
N ASN A 768 -25.87 15.71 30.98
CA ASN A 768 -26.68 16.88 31.32
C ASN A 768 -26.51 17.93 30.21
N ILE A 769 -27.53 18.11 29.39
CA ILE A 769 -27.52 18.98 28.21
C ILE A 769 -28.49 20.13 28.43
N ALA A 770 -28.07 21.36 28.12
CA ALA A 770 -28.91 22.54 28.23
C ALA A 770 -30.08 22.52 27.23
N ASN A 771 -31.24 23.03 27.66
CA ASN A 771 -32.45 23.05 26.83
C ASN A 771 -32.35 24.00 25.63
N GLU A 772 -31.65 25.13 25.78
CA GLU A 772 -31.54 26.14 24.71
C GLU A 772 -30.44 25.75 23.70
N PRO A 773 -30.75 25.73 22.38
CA PRO A 773 -29.80 25.34 21.33
C PRO A 773 -28.49 26.14 21.31
N ILE A 774 -28.53 27.40 21.73
CA ILE A 774 -27.38 28.31 21.74
C ILE A 774 -26.27 27.78 22.66
N TYR A 775 -26.62 27.13 23.77
CA TYR A 775 -25.64 26.64 24.74
C TYR A 775 -25.01 25.29 24.36
N ARG A 776 -25.52 24.62 23.31
CA ARG A 776 -25.09 23.27 22.90
C ARG A 776 -24.56 23.21 21.47
N GLY A 777 -24.06 24.33 20.96
CA GLY A 777 -23.40 24.39 19.65
C GLY A 777 -22.15 23.49 19.59
N GLY A 778 -21.76 23.09 18.37
CA GLY A 778 -20.64 22.17 18.14
C GLY A 778 -19.33 22.59 18.78
N GLY A 779 -19.00 23.90 18.78
CA GLY A 779 -17.79 24.43 19.43
C GLY A 779 -17.73 24.24 20.95
N GLN A 780 -18.86 23.93 21.60
CA GLN A 780 -18.90 23.60 23.03
C GLN A 780 -18.83 22.08 23.24
N ILE A 781 -19.65 21.32 22.53
CA ILE A 781 -19.80 19.87 22.74
C ILE A 781 -18.59 19.08 22.22
N ILE A 782 -18.10 19.36 21.00
CA ILE A 782 -17.00 18.62 20.35
C ILE A 782 -15.73 18.55 21.25
N PRO A 783 -15.16 19.69 21.72
CA PRO A 783 -13.97 19.63 22.56
C PRO A 783 -14.24 19.00 23.93
N THR A 784 -15.46 19.16 24.46
CA THR A 784 -15.85 18.57 25.76
C THR A 784 -15.93 17.05 25.65
N THR A 785 -16.51 16.51 24.57
CA THR A 785 -16.51 15.08 24.29
C THR A 785 -15.09 14.55 24.08
N ARG A 786 -14.22 15.30 23.38
CA ARG A 786 -12.82 14.91 23.23
C ARG A 786 -12.12 14.78 24.59
N ARG A 787 -12.30 15.77 25.47
CA ARG A 787 -11.74 15.77 26.82
C ARG A 787 -12.25 14.62 27.68
N VAL A 788 -13.56 14.34 27.65
CA VAL A 788 -14.11 13.24 28.45
C VAL A 788 -13.53 11.91 28.00
N CYS A 789 -13.40 11.67 26.68
CA CYS A 789 -12.75 10.47 26.16
C CYS A 789 -11.31 10.34 26.66
N TYR A 790 -10.50 11.40 26.63
CA TYR A 790 -9.13 11.35 27.15
C TYR A 790 -9.06 11.08 28.65
N SER A 791 -9.90 11.75 29.45
CA SER A 791 -9.94 11.53 30.89
C SER A 791 -10.33 10.09 31.25
N SER A 792 -11.37 9.54 30.61
CA SER A 792 -11.80 8.15 30.80
C SER A 792 -10.72 7.16 30.35
N PHE A 793 -10.04 7.43 29.24
CA PHE A 793 -8.97 6.57 28.71
C PHE A 793 -7.76 6.51 29.66
N LEU A 794 -7.32 7.66 30.19
CA LEU A 794 -6.18 7.72 31.12
C LEU A 794 -6.46 7.04 32.47
N MET A 795 -7.73 6.91 32.86
CA MET A 795 -8.15 6.18 34.06
C MET A 795 -8.32 4.66 33.84
N ALA A 796 -8.21 4.19 32.59
CA ALA A 796 -8.44 2.81 32.17
C ALA A 796 -7.15 2.03 31.90
N THR A 797 -6.09 2.26 32.70
CA THR A 797 -4.78 1.60 32.57
C THR A 797 -4.25 1.58 31.12
N PRO A 798 -3.89 2.76 30.58
CA PRO A 798 -3.56 2.90 29.17
C PRO A 798 -2.23 2.21 28.80
N LYS A 799 -2.19 1.60 27.61
CA LYS A 799 -1.03 0.91 27.05
C LYS A 799 -0.80 1.32 25.60
N ILE A 800 0.41 1.07 25.13
CA ILE A 800 0.80 1.26 23.73
C ILE A 800 0.79 -0.10 23.02
N MET A 801 0.35 -0.11 21.78
CA MET A 801 0.43 -1.25 20.88
C MET A 801 1.46 -1.00 19.79
N GLU A 802 2.30 -1.99 19.53
CA GLU A 802 3.24 -2.00 18.40
C GLU A 802 2.68 -2.84 17.23
N PRO A 803 2.97 -2.44 15.97
CA PRO A 803 2.57 -3.23 14.81
C PRO A 803 3.49 -4.44 14.64
N MET A 804 2.89 -5.62 14.48
CA MET A 804 3.58 -6.88 14.20
C MET A 804 3.50 -7.22 12.71
N LEU A 805 4.63 -7.63 12.15
CA LEU A 805 4.72 -8.14 10.79
C LEU A 805 4.69 -9.67 10.80
N LEU A 806 3.86 -10.27 9.96
CA LEU A 806 4.01 -11.65 9.55
C LEU A 806 5.08 -11.72 8.48
N THR A 807 6.14 -12.47 8.77
CA THR A 807 7.27 -12.69 7.89
C THR A 807 7.31 -14.15 7.46
N GLU A 808 7.23 -14.37 6.15
CA GLU A 808 7.39 -15.69 5.53
C GLU A 808 8.78 -15.78 4.91
N ILE A 809 9.58 -16.73 5.40
CA ILE A 809 10.98 -16.93 5.01
C ILE A 809 11.10 -18.24 4.25
N MET A 810 11.51 -18.18 3.00
CA MET A 810 11.85 -19.35 2.20
C MET A 810 13.36 -19.57 2.24
N CYS A 811 13.78 -20.79 2.58
CA CYS A 811 15.20 -21.12 2.75
C CYS A 811 15.46 -22.61 2.49
N PHE A 812 16.74 -22.98 2.40
CA PHE A 812 17.14 -24.39 2.51
C PHE A 812 17.13 -24.83 3.97
N GLN A 813 16.94 -26.13 4.21
CA GLN A 813 16.84 -26.69 5.56
C GLN A 813 18.08 -26.39 6.42
N ASP A 814 19.27 -26.32 5.82
CA ASP A 814 20.54 -26.02 6.51
C ASP A 814 20.61 -24.59 7.08
N CYS A 815 19.83 -23.66 6.51
CA CYS A 815 19.83 -22.26 6.94
C CYS A 815 18.97 -22.00 8.18
N ILE A 816 18.07 -22.93 8.54
CA ILE A 816 17.09 -22.73 9.61
C ILE A 816 17.76 -22.28 10.93
N PRO A 817 18.82 -22.93 11.45
CA PRO A 817 19.44 -22.49 12.70
C PRO A 817 19.97 -21.04 12.68
N ALA A 818 20.48 -20.58 11.53
CA ALA A 818 20.90 -19.19 11.37
C ALA A 818 19.70 -18.23 11.43
N ILE A 819 18.57 -18.61 10.84
CA ILE A 819 17.32 -17.84 10.85
C ILE A 819 16.78 -17.69 12.27
N HIS A 820 16.78 -18.76 13.08
CA HIS A 820 16.40 -18.69 14.50
C HIS A 820 17.25 -17.67 15.25
N ASN A 821 18.57 -17.67 15.05
CA ASN A 821 19.47 -16.73 15.72
C ASN A 821 19.19 -15.28 15.33
N VAL A 822 18.89 -15.00 14.06
CA VAL A 822 18.55 -13.65 13.59
C VAL A 822 17.19 -13.20 14.16
N LEU A 823 16.19 -14.07 14.15
CA LEU A 823 14.85 -13.77 14.70
C LEU A 823 14.91 -13.51 16.21
N LEU A 824 15.64 -14.33 16.98
CA LEU A 824 15.77 -14.18 18.43
C LEU A 824 16.38 -12.83 18.83
N ARG A 825 17.35 -12.32 18.05
CA ARG A 825 17.96 -11.00 18.29
C ARG A 825 16.98 -9.83 18.08
N ARG A 826 15.89 -10.07 17.35
CA ARG A 826 14.92 -9.05 16.91
C ARG A 826 13.51 -9.30 17.46
N ARG A 827 13.41 -9.97 18.62
CA ARG A 827 12.13 -10.33 19.29
C ARG A 827 11.15 -11.10 18.37
N GLY A 828 11.69 -11.84 17.41
CA GLY A 828 10.92 -12.64 16.47
C GLY A 828 10.41 -13.92 17.10
N HIS A 829 9.13 -14.23 16.88
CA HIS A 829 8.48 -15.45 17.36
C HIS A 829 8.08 -16.33 16.17
N ILE A 830 8.62 -17.54 16.13
CA ILE A 830 8.32 -18.50 15.06
C ILE A 830 6.96 -19.15 15.33
N LEU A 831 6.12 -19.19 14.29
CA LEU A 831 4.79 -19.77 14.31
C LEU A 831 4.80 -21.19 13.77
N SER A 832 5.47 -21.38 12.64
CA SER A 832 5.54 -22.67 11.97
C SER A 832 6.79 -22.80 11.11
N GLU A 833 7.25 -24.03 10.99
CA GLU A 833 8.35 -24.46 10.14
C GLU A 833 7.85 -25.66 9.35
N GLN A 834 7.76 -25.54 8.03
CA GLN A 834 7.21 -26.59 7.19
C GLN A 834 8.09 -26.77 5.94
N ALA A 835 8.42 -28.02 5.61
CA ALA A 835 9.07 -28.34 4.35
C ALA A 835 8.06 -28.15 3.20
N LYS A 836 8.46 -27.46 2.12
CA LYS A 836 7.59 -27.28 0.96
C LYS A 836 7.57 -28.56 0.13
N PRO A 837 6.41 -29.22 -0.05
CA PRO A 837 6.33 -30.54 -0.70
C PRO A 837 6.96 -30.56 -2.10
N GLY A 838 7.74 -31.58 -2.40
CA GLY A 838 8.37 -31.76 -3.72
C GLY A 838 9.48 -30.76 -4.05
N THR A 839 10.04 -30.06 -3.05
CA THR A 839 11.16 -29.11 -3.22
C THR A 839 12.15 -29.25 -2.06
N PRO A 840 13.41 -28.80 -2.24
CA PRO A 840 14.39 -28.77 -1.14
C PRO A 840 14.20 -27.57 -0.19
N PHE A 841 13.16 -26.75 -0.38
CA PHE A 841 12.92 -25.55 0.40
C PHE A 841 12.06 -25.85 1.63
N SER A 842 12.35 -25.13 2.70
CA SER A 842 11.52 -25.01 3.89
C SER A 842 11.01 -23.58 4.00
N VAL A 843 9.79 -23.44 4.51
CA VAL A 843 9.15 -22.15 4.79
C VAL A 843 9.04 -22.00 6.30
N VAL A 844 9.58 -20.90 6.82
CA VAL A 844 9.49 -20.50 8.22
C VAL A 844 8.58 -19.27 8.29
N ARG A 845 7.49 -19.36 9.05
CA ARG A 845 6.59 -18.23 9.33
C ARG A 845 6.87 -17.70 10.72
N ALA A 846 7.09 -16.40 10.85
CA ALA A 846 7.40 -15.76 12.12
C ALA A 846 6.71 -14.39 12.25
N HIS A 847 6.36 -14.02 13.47
CA HIS A 847 5.99 -12.66 13.83
C HIS A 847 7.22 -11.88 14.27
N ILE A 848 7.39 -10.67 13.76
CA ILE A 848 8.46 -9.75 14.14
C ILE A 848 7.87 -8.35 14.37
N PRO A 849 8.23 -7.66 15.47
CA PRO A 849 7.83 -6.27 15.65
C PRO A 849 8.37 -5.40 14.52
N THR A 850 7.55 -4.49 13.98
CA THR A 850 7.95 -3.66 12.82
C THR A 850 9.19 -2.82 13.13
N ILE A 851 9.36 -2.37 14.38
CA ILE A 851 10.53 -1.57 14.80
C ILE A 851 11.83 -2.37 14.70
N ASP A 852 11.78 -3.68 14.96
CA ASP A 852 12.94 -4.58 14.90
C ASP A 852 13.07 -5.25 13.54
N HIS A 853 12.17 -4.96 12.60
CA HIS A 853 12.26 -5.45 11.22
C HIS A 853 13.26 -4.63 10.39
N PHE A 854 13.61 -3.40 10.79
CA PHE A 854 14.52 -2.56 10.01
C PHE A 854 15.89 -3.23 9.79
N GLY A 855 16.22 -3.49 8.52
CA GLY A 855 17.43 -4.20 8.10
C GLY A 855 17.37 -5.73 8.24
N PHE A 856 16.23 -6.30 8.64
CA PHE A 856 16.07 -7.74 8.87
C PHE A 856 16.33 -8.57 7.60
N GLU A 857 15.79 -8.14 6.46
CA GLU A 857 16.01 -8.85 5.18
C GLU A 857 17.51 -8.89 4.84
N THR A 858 18.22 -7.78 5.06
CA THR A 858 19.66 -7.69 4.78
C THR A 858 20.45 -8.60 5.70
N ASP A 859 20.19 -8.56 7.01
CA ASP A 859 20.86 -9.43 7.99
C ASP A 859 20.60 -10.90 7.70
N LEU A 860 19.35 -11.25 7.38
CA LEU A 860 18.95 -12.61 7.03
C LEU A 860 19.73 -13.11 5.82
N ARG A 861 19.84 -12.30 4.77
CA ARG A 861 20.60 -12.66 3.56
C ARG A 861 22.10 -12.74 3.85
N VAL A 862 22.67 -11.86 4.65
CA VAL A 862 24.09 -11.92 5.02
C VAL A 862 24.40 -13.20 5.80
N HIS A 863 23.59 -13.51 6.83
CA HIS A 863 23.80 -14.69 7.68
C HIS A 863 23.53 -16.03 6.97
N THR A 864 22.78 -16.01 5.86
CA THR A 864 22.48 -17.20 5.05
C THR A 864 23.20 -17.21 3.70
N SER A 865 24.17 -16.31 3.48
CA SER A 865 24.86 -16.16 2.19
C SER A 865 23.92 -16.00 0.98
N GLY A 866 22.78 -15.34 1.20
CA GLY A 866 21.74 -15.07 0.21
C GLY A 866 20.81 -16.24 -0.08
N GLN A 867 20.91 -17.35 0.66
CA GLN A 867 20.09 -18.55 0.44
C GLN A 867 18.69 -18.46 1.04
N ALA A 868 18.49 -17.62 2.07
CA ALA A 868 17.17 -17.32 2.58
C ALA A 868 16.63 -16.02 1.98
N PHE A 869 15.34 -16.01 1.72
CA PHE A 869 14.60 -14.84 1.26
C PHE A 869 13.33 -14.68 2.09
N CYS A 870 12.95 -13.45 2.43
CA CYS A 870 11.78 -13.18 3.23
C CYS A 870 10.86 -12.14 2.60
N LEU A 871 9.56 -12.30 2.83
CA LEU A 871 8.56 -11.27 2.60
C LEU A 871 7.85 -10.99 3.91
N SER A 872 7.66 -9.72 4.23
CA SER A 872 7.03 -9.29 5.48
C SER A 872 5.83 -8.40 5.17
N VAL A 873 4.74 -8.62 5.89
CA VAL A 873 3.51 -7.84 5.77
C VAL A 873 2.94 -7.55 7.14
N PHE A 874 2.28 -6.41 7.28
CA PHE A 874 1.52 -6.12 8.50
C PHE A 874 0.44 -7.18 8.72
N ASP A 875 0.36 -7.71 9.94
CA ASP A 875 -0.62 -8.72 10.33
C ASP A 875 -1.56 -8.20 11.42
N HIS A 876 -1.03 -7.88 12.60
CA HIS A 876 -1.82 -7.42 13.74
C HIS A 876 -1.06 -6.45 14.65
N TRP A 877 -1.76 -5.95 15.68
CA TRP A 877 -1.20 -5.08 16.71
C TRP A 877 -0.99 -5.88 18.00
N SER A 878 0.20 -5.78 18.60
CA SER A 878 0.53 -6.43 19.87
C SER A 878 0.74 -5.40 20.98
N LEU A 879 0.45 -5.78 22.22
CA LEU A 879 0.73 -4.93 23.38
C LEU A 879 2.24 -4.83 23.58
N LEU A 880 2.71 -3.61 23.73
CA LEU A 880 4.10 -3.34 24.05
C LEU A 880 4.36 -3.63 25.54
N PRO A 881 5.40 -4.40 25.89
CA PRO A 881 5.70 -4.72 27.28
C PRO A 881 6.10 -3.47 28.08
N GLY A 882 5.63 -3.42 29.34
CA GLY A 882 5.89 -2.32 30.26
C GLY A 882 4.69 -1.39 30.49
N ASP A 883 4.93 -0.34 31.26
CA ASP A 883 3.95 0.73 31.49
C ASP A 883 4.42 2.05 30.87
N PRO A 884 3.63 2.68 29.98
CA PRO A 884 4.01 3.97 29.39
C PRO A 884 4.01 5.12 30.42
N LEU A 885 3.23 5.02 31.50
CA LEU A 885 3.06 6.09 32.49
C LEU A 885 3.99 5.98 33.70
N ASP A 886 4.81 4.93 33.79
CA ASP A 886 5.73 4.72 34.91
C ASP A 886 6.92 5.72 34.87
N LYS A 887 6.86 6.71 35.76
CA LYS A 887 7.90 7.74 35.92
C LYS A 887 9.15 7.25 36.67
N THR A 888 9.10 6.09 37.33
CA THR A 888 10.24 5.55 38.10
C THR A 888 11.37 5.04 37.19
N ILE A 889 11.03 4.71 35.95
CA ILE A 889 11.96 4.22 34.94
C ILE A 889 12.83 5.37 34.42
N VAL A 890 14.12 5.31 34.71
CA VAL A 890 15.12 6.23 34.15
C VAL A 890 15.67 5.63 32.85
N LEU A 891 15.39 6.32 31.74
CA LEU A 891 15.88 5.93 30.42
C LEU A 891 17.23 6.59 30.14
N LYS A 892 18.19 5.80 29.68
CA LYS A 892 19.48 6.32 29.23
C LYS A 892 19.41 6.72 27.75
N PRO A 893 20.02 7.84 27.35
CA PRO A 893 20.12 8.20 25.94
C PRO A 893 20.95 7.15 25.17
N LEU A 894 20.51 6.82 23.95
CA LEU A 894 21.23 5.96 22.99
C LEU A 894 21.46 4.49 23.38
N GLU A 895 21.06 4.06 24.57
CA GLU A 895 21.01 2.63 24.94
C GLU A 895 19.60 2.07 24.71
N PRO A 896 19.46 0.87 24.10
CA PRO A 896 18.15 0.23 23.95
C PRO A 896 17.62 -0.19 25.34
N ALA A 897 16.35 0.12 25.63
CA ALA A 897 15.78 -0.27 26.92
C ALA A 897 15.49 -1.78 26.97
N PRO A 898 15.51 -2.39 28.18
CA PRO A 898 15.05 -3.76 28.35
C PRO A 898 13.55 -3.88 28.05
N SER A 899 13.09 -5.09 27.73
CA SER A 899 11.71 -5.34 27.28
C SER A 899 10.63 -4.71 28.18
N ASN A 900 10.77 -4.77 29.50
CA ASN A 900 9.76 -4.24 30.42
C ASN A 900 9.68 -2.70 30.44
N HIS A 901 10.64 -2.00 29.87
CA HIS A 901 10.72 -0.53 29.86
C HIS A 901 10.42 0.06 28.47
N LEU A 902 10.20 -0.78 27.46
CA LEU A 902 9.99 -0.36 26.06
C LEU A 902 8.77 0.55 25.91
N ALA A 903 7.68 0.27 26.63
CA ALA A 903 6.49 1.13 26.60
C ALA A 903 6.78 2.58 26.99
N ARG A 904 7.55 2.78 28.06
CA ARG A 904 7.97 4.09 28.51
C ARG A 904 8.93 4.76 27.53
N GLU A 905 9.90 4.00 27.01
CA GLU A 905 10.87 4.48 26.02
C GLU A 905 10.21 5.00 24.75
N PHE A 906 9.35 4.19 24.13
CA PHE A 906 8.68 4.57 22.90
C PHE A 906 7.66 5.68 23.11
N MET A 907 6.99 5.74 24.27
CA MET A 907 6.12 6.86 24.60
C MET A 907 6.90 8.18 24.63
N ILE A 908 7.96 8.27 25.45
CA ILE A 908 8.73 9.51 25.61
C ILE A 908 9.38 9.93 24.29
N LYS A 909 10.00 9.00 23.56
CA LYS A 909 10.64 9.33 22.27
C LYS A 909 9.64 9.84 21.24
N THR A 910 8.45 9.24 21.17
CA THR A 910 7.39 9.67 20.25
C THR A 910 6.86 11.04 20.63
N ARG A 911 6.63 11.29 21.93
CA ARG A 911 6.18 12.60 22.44
C ARG A 911 7.20 13.71 22.15
N ARG A 912 8.48 13.47 22.44
CA ARG A 912 9.58 14.43 22.14
C ARG A 912 9.61 14.80 20.67
N ARG A 913 9.49 13.82 19.77
CA ARG A 913 9.50 14.04 18.32
C ARG A 913 8.31 14.88 17.84
N LYS A 914 7.14 14.66 18.42
CA LYS A 914 5.94 15.44 18.13
C LYS A 914 5.94 16.84 18.75
N GLY A 915 6.93 17.17 19.59
CA GLY A 915 6.98 18.44 20.32
C GLY A 915 6.05 18.48 21.55
N LEU A 916 5.59 17.32 22.03
CA LEU A 916 4.77 17.20 23.23
C LEU A 916 5.65 17.16 24.49
N ASN A 917 5.10 17.59 25.62
CA ASN A 917 5.76 17.43 26.93
C ASN A 917 6.08 15.96 27.19
N GLU A 918 7.23 15.66 27.79
CA GLU A 918 7.69 14.26 27.98
C GLU A 918 6.67 13.41 28.74
N ASP A 919 6.09 13.97 29.80
CA ASP A 919 5.08 13.32 30.61
C ASP A 919 3.65 13.71 30.22
N VAL A 920 2.77 12.72 30.31
CA VAL A 920 1.33 12.92 30.17
C VAL A 920 0.80 13.42 31.51
N SER A 921 0.37 14.68 31.56
CA SER A 921 -0.34 15.20 32.73
C SER A 921 -1.78 14.71 32.69
N ILE A 922 -2.11 13.73 33.53
CA ILE A 922 -3.48 13.24 33.72
C ILE A 922 -4.41 14.40 34.09
N LEU A 923 -3.93 15.33 34.93
CA LEU A 923 -4.67 16.49 35.44
C LEU A 923 -5.13 17.46 34.34
N LYS A 924 -4.48 17.48 33.16
CA LYS A 924 -4.81 18.42 32.07
C LYS A 924 -6.25 18.30 31.59
N PHE A 925 -6.88 17.14 31.74
CA PHE A 925 -8.20 16.85 31.17
C PHE A 925 -9.34 16.86 32.19
N PHE A 926 -9.06 16.95 33.50
CA PHE A 926 -10.07 16.97 34.56
C PHE A 926 -10.49 18.39 34.92
N ASP A 927 -11.80 18.63 35.09
CA ASP A 927 -12.35 19.90 35.59
C ASP A 927 -12.50 19.95 37.12
N ASP A 928 -12.49 18.79 37.79
CA ASP A 928 -12.89 18.67 39.19
C ASP A 928 -11.71 18.59 40.16
N GLN A 929 -11.59 19.61 41.00
CA GLN A 929 -10.57 19.70 42.04
C GLN A 929 -10.72 18.61 43.11
N PHE A 930 -11.95 18.14 43.38
CA PHE A 930 -12.21 17.04 44.32
C PHE A 930 -11.78 15.68 43.76
N LEU A 931 -12.00 15.44 42.47
CA LEU A 931 -11.57 14.22 41.78
C LEU A 931 -10.04 14.19 41.68
N ILE A 932 -9.42 15.35 41.42
CA ILE A 932 -7.97 15.55 41.47
C ILE A 932 -7.41 15.27 42.88
N ASP A 933 -8.02 15.81 43.93
CA ASP A 933 -7.55 15.60 45.30
C ASP A 933 -7.80 14.17 45.80
N SER A 934 -8.87 13.52 45.35
CA SER A 934 -9.12 12.09 45.57
C SER A 934 -8.08 11.21 44.87
N LEU A 935 -7.67 11.56 43.64
CA LEU A 935 -6.63 10.82 42.91
C LEU A 935 -5.24 11.02 43.56
N LYS A 936 -4.94 12.20 44.14
CA LYS A 936 -3.71 12.42 44.92
C LYS A 936 -3.64 11.57 46.19
N GLN A 937 -4.77 11.11 46.72
CA GLN A 937 -4.83 10.25 47.91
C GLN A 937 -4.78 8.75 47.55
N ASP A 938 -5.03 8.40 46.29
CA ASP A 938 -5.06 7.03 45.81
C ASP A 938 -3.64 6.52 45.51
N LYS A 939 -3.20 5.45 46.18
CA LYS A 939 -1.81 4.96 46.11
C LYS A 939 -1.41 4.54 44.70
N ASP A 940 -2.38 4.03 43.93
CA ASP A 940 -2.15 3.57 42.57
C ASP A 940 -1.99 4.75 41.59
N TYR A 941 -2.53 5.93 41.92
CA TYR A 941 -2.48 7.13 41.08
C TYR A 941 -1.53 8.22 41.58
N GLN A 942 -1.05 8.11 42.82
CA GLN A 942 -0.02 8.99 43.39
C GLN A 942 1.26 9.03 42.57
N GLN A 943 1.60 7.95 41.88
CA GLN A 943 2.80 7.87 41.04
C GLN A 943 2.61 8.50 39.65
N TYR A 944 1.35 8.62 39.19
CA TYR A 944 1.01 9.15 37.88
C TYR A 944 0.71 10.65 37.89
N ILE A 945 0.26 11.19 39.02
CA ILE A 945 0.17 12.64 39.29
C ILE A 945 1.56 13.19 39.53
#